data_AF-A0A7Y4ZHU2-F1
#
_entry.id   AF-A0A7Y4ZHU2-F1
#
_cell.length_a   1.000
_cell.length_b   1.000
_cell.length_c   1.000
_cell.angle_alpha   90.00
_cell.angle_beta   90.00
_cell.angle_gamma   90.00
#
_symmetry.space_group_name_H-M   'P 1'
#
loop_
_entity.id
_entity.type
_entity.pdbx_description
1 polymer ?
#
loop_
_entity_poly.entity_id
_entity_poly.type
_entity_poly.pdbx_seq_one_letter_code
_entity_poly.pdbx_strand_id
1 'polypeptide(L)'
;MRRSVFTRLTLASLVLLSAACASEIDGARKVDPRGTLGEEVYGVFCDRLGAQSLREDLTGESFYAMCHKVNGVYASQVDQTKLPSFAADAKDEKGNTVPVEKQQADRARAIGRVEAIAKRRADLVAALDAAMPDMAIAVKDLKAKDPAASCDAPADGRQGEFYDEISAMLGRFTDLYNDGTVPNSTRSLARVMSAFANNKDAQEAYARLDSRRGYRPATVALGMVRPAAAYPRIRDLSNSLLGVISSDSQPYALDAKKDEKGDRIPIPGPAYDKFSKMLEVSHLELYNAKADPPSAPLVVTQDALADRPVLTRPRDNLEIFQEIMLAQDAVYGTGAPRWIVRRDARGYAALAGGAGAVPAPFVDADGDKLPDVDALGAFKTKDGTAAPTPFFAVDTVQAFPRDAFQRALSGGALYYDYIDTSKTFAASMMQDMRSLVNPDAAATQGTLMDLTAGLPVMVGGRDGSFKTERRYDNGESVAFNQVKANESPLLDLVYALGQMMGDKSFDQVLLLTKQLFATKQADLARVVAAGMAARNAALVHKEATVPLKSTFWDEMIELMGDIAKDKSVNVDGSGIATGKTLLEDLMDALADDATANLGQSMGPFATLKDEISYDRNNISGPAVNLTTKTAGDPKTPVDRNQPDAGDNRSIMQRFFQLVADTDGVATCNKEGALVHAKVFGISLTLPLAAGFVNPYKECEVYKIDNLAHFFLRTIVGTGRFNIRSSFMRNGVGGLGAADSSLLEQSSGISGFWDNDMHPRPQWAMRLVYFDVIGDSPNPGDKNYFTNHFISDMEGAYKGTNVCPERLIPDPCKGVSGCQWWPSSRPQDSDVAADGMVHGLRNCNKNDWTQNRNRNAIFSLEKFGFLTSIAPIVRAFVGHKREDLFSRMSSISSKHWASTKGSEDECRRAGGTTCSKDGLSSYEQLLGEVLGGDLLPALQNLMKSLKTMTVPRCTGLTAQGTCVGVTQVPATTVLVDAARAAMDPDYAKTIALKDRLGSVTSKKNDGSTFAQTTPLIMIANAMSDIDANYAKWDVEHPDDKGRKDVFVRGRSALADVFMKTAGSKATSEFGDKAVPKIVPTAVDMLRAQMWARCPKSFVPRTTAAPGPRTSCRRRRPTPSPAPCSRRPSISWTASVPTPTPSARPSGSCSTCWTPPRRTTPSRPCSPRRSTCSRCSRTTRTSSRSSRSSRRRPPLPSATPRGASSRRAWSTPTYRSSGRSAAAPTTAWATRSAGASSTPTRFSRSSWRRW
;
A
#
# COMPACT_ATOMS: atom_id res chain seq x y z
N MET A 1 -56.93 -9.35 -28.25
CA MET A 1 -57.33 -10.69 -28.76
C MET A 1 -56.91 -11.73 -27.72
N ARG A 2 -57.62 -12.81 -27.42
CA ARG A 2 -59.01 -13.22 -27.76
C ARG A 2 -59.53 -14.09 -26.57
N ARG A 3 -60.77 -13.83 -26.14
CA ARG A 3 -61.71 -14.54 -25.20
C ARG A 3 -61.21 -15.79 -24.42
N SER A 4 -61.48 -16.02 -23.12
CA SER A 4 -62.56 -15.65 -22.16
C SER A 4 -63.89 -16.47 -22.25
N VAL A 5 -64.65 -16.44 -21.13
CA VAL A 5 -66.05 -16.91 -20.89
C VAL A 5 -66.21 -18.34 -20.31
N PHE A 6 -67.25 -18.51 -19.46
CA PHE A 6 -67.66 -19.67 -18.65
C PHE A 6 -66.69 -20.02 -17.49
N THR A 7 -66.89 -19.55 -16.25
CA THR A 7 -68.10 -19.09 -15.50
C THR A 7 -69.07 -20.21 -15.11
N ARG A 8 -68.98 -20.60 -13.84
CA ARG A 8 -70.04 -21.03 -12.92
C ARG A 8 -71.43 -21.31 -13.53
N LEU A 9 -71.83 -22.59 -13.52
CA LEU A 9 -73.18 -22.99 -13.11
C LEU A 9 -73.13 -24.44 -12.60
N THR A 10 -73.55 -24.58 -11.34
CA THR A 10 -74.39 -25.62 -10.72
C THR A 10 -74.20 -27.10 -11.08
N LEU A 11 -74.02 -28.03 -10.13
CA LEU A 11 -74.74 -28.26 -8.84
C LEU A 11 -76.14 -28.85 -9.05
N ALA A 12 -76.40 -29.97 -8.35
CA ALA A 12 -77.51 -30.91 -8.55
C ALA A 12 -77.48 -31.66 -9.91
N SER A 13 -77.87 -32.94 -9.99
CA SER A 13 -78.26 -33.90 -8.95
C SER A 13 -77.13 -34.94 -8.73
N LEU A 14 -76.68 -35.31 -7.52
CA LEU A 14 -77.28 -35.38 -6.18
C LEU A 14 -78.24 -36.57 -6.00
N VAL A 15 -77.66 -37.65 -5.43
CA VAL A 15 -78.30 -38.82 -4.78
C VAL A 15 -79.03 -39.82 -5.71
N LEU A 16 -79.02 -41.10 -5.29
CA LEU A 16 -79.40 -42.32 -6.03
C LEU A 16 -78.39 -42.67 -7.16
N LEU A 17 -77.66 -43.80 -7.14
CA LEU A 17 -77.85 -45.03 -6.37
C LEU A 17 -76.69 -45.39 -5.41
N SER A 18 -77.02 -45.42 -4.11
CA SER A 18 -76.63 -46.51 -3.21
C SER A 18 -77.27 -47.84 -3.67
N ALA A 19 -76.76 -49.05 -3.42
CA ALA A 19 -75.69 -49.56 -2.55
C ALA A 19 -75.04 -50.81 -3.26
N ALA A 20 -74.13 -51.64 -2.71
CA ALA A 20 -73.83 -51.96 -1.30
C ALA A 20 -72.46 -52.64 -1.10
N CYS A 21 -71.97 -52.59 0.15
CA CYS A 21 -70.94 -53.43 0.79
C CYS A 21 -69.50 -53.40 0.19
N ALA A 22 -68.41 -53.32 0.97
CA ALA A 22 -68.18 -53.16 2.41
C ALA A 22 -66.66 -52.83 2.60
N SER A 23 -66.11 -52.34 3.72
CA SER A 23 -66.62 -51.65 4.91
C SER A 23 -65.42 -51.03 5.67
N GLU A 24 -65.65 -49.91 6.38
CA GLU A 24 -64.83 -49.40 7.50
C GLU A 24 -63.30 -49.22 7.33
N ILE A 25 -62.89 -48.01 6.96
CA ILE A 25 -61.82 -47.29 7.68
C ILE A 25 -62.32 -45.86 7.92
N ASP A 26 -62.63 -45.50 9.17
CA ASP A 26 -62.91 -44.11 9.53
C ASP A 26 -61.60 -43.36 9.80
N GLY A 27 -61.35 -42.30 9.04
CA GLY A 27 -60.19 -41.41 9.23
C GLY A 27 -60.39 -40.34 10.31
N ALA A 28 -61.62 -40.14 10.79
CA ALA A 28 -61.97 -39.10 11.76
C ALA A 28 -61.70 -39.55 13.20
N ARG A 29 -60.41 -39.77 13.54
CA ARG A 29 -60.00 -40.04 14.92
C ARG A 29 -60.37 -38.85 15.81
N LYS A 30 -61.50 -38.95 16.53
CA LYS A 30 -61.80 -38.07 17.67
C LYS A 30 -60.64 -38.17 18.64
N VAL A 31 -60.01 -37.03 18.92
CA VAL A 31 -59.00 -36.91 19.97
C VAL A 31 -59.74 -36.48 21.22
N ASP A 32 -59.71 -37.32 22.26
CA ASP A 32 -60.24 -36.94 23.57
C ASP A 32 -59.50 -35.71 24.11
N PRO A 33 -60.16 -34.84 24.91
CA PRO A 33 -59.52 -33.67 25.48
C PRO A 33 -58.36 -34.10 26.38
N ARG A 34 -57.14 -33.76 25.95
CA ARG A 34 -55.89 -34.08 26.67
C ARG A 34 -55.81 -33.39 28.02
N GLY A 35 -55.00 -33.96 28.90
CA GLY A 35 -54.62 -33.32 30.16
C GLY A 35 -53.67 -32.14 29.94
N THR A 36 -53.18 -31.58 31.05
CA THR A 36 -52.01 -30.68 30.99
C THR A 36 -50.77 -31.44 30.53
N LEU A 37 -49.70 -30.74 30.13
CA LEU A 37 -48.44 -31.40 29.75
C LEU A 37 -47.88 -32.22 30.91
N GLY A 38 -48.03 -31.75 32.15
CA GLY A 38 -47.72 -32.49 33.36
C GLY A 38 -48.53 -33.78 33.50
N GLU A 39 -49.83 -33.78 33.18
CA GLU A 39 -50.68 -34.98 33.23
C GLU A 39 -50.31 -36.01 32.15
N GLU A 40 -50.09 -35.57 30.91
CA GLU A 40 -49.69 -36.44 29.80
C GLU A 40 -48.29 -37.06 30.05
N VAL A 41 -47.33 -36.24 30.50
CA VAL A 41 -45.97 -36.70 30.83
C VAL A 41 -45.95 -37.58 32.08
N TYR A 42 -46.76 -37.28 33.10
CA TYR A 42 -47.00 -38.20 34.21
C TYR A 42 -47.54 -39.54 33.71
N GLY A 43 -48.52 -39.54 32.79
CA GLY A 43 -49.10 -40.76 32.23
C GLY A 43 -48.05 -41.65 31.58
N VAL A 44 -47.24 -41.09 30.68
CA VAL A 44 -46.15 -41.83 30.00
C VAL A 44 -45.08 -42.34 30.98
N PHE A 45 -44.73 -41.59 32.03
CA PHE A 45 -43.81 -42.08 33.06
C PHE A 45 -44.43 -43.17 33.94
N CYS A 46 -45.71 -43.04 34.26
CA CYS A 46 -46.47 -44.02 35.03
C CYS A 46 -46.62 -45.33 34.25
N ASP A 47 -47.02 -45.29 32.98
CA ASP A 47 -47.12 -46.49 32.11
C ASP A 47 -45.79 -47.24 32.06
N ARG A 48 -44.69 -46.49 31.83
CA ARG A 48 -43.35 -47.06 31.75
C ARG A 48 -42.90 -47.68 33.07
N LEU A 49 -43.24 -47.07 34.22
CA LEU A 49 -42.98 -47.66 35.53
C LEU A 49 -43.87 -48.88 35.80
N GLY A 50 -45.13 -48.84 35.35
CA GLY A 50 -46.10 -49.93 35.40
C GLY A 50 -45.57 -51.16 34.68
N ALA A 51 -45.37 -51.06 33.36
CA ALA A 51 -44.86 -52.15 32.53
C ALA A 51 -43.46 -52.65 32.95
N GLN A 52 -42.62 -51.79 33.54
CA GLN A 52 -41.31 -52.21 34.08
C GLN A 52 -41.41 -52.95 35.42
N SER A 53 -42.43 -52.64 36.24
CA SER A 53 -42.60 -53.20 37.59
C SER A 53 -43.49 -54.44 37.60
N LEU A 54 -44.64 -54.36 36.91
CA LEU A 54 -45.65 -55.41 36.76
C LEU A 54 -45.42 -56.12 35.42
N ARG A 55 -44.30 -56.82 35.29
CA ARG A 55 -43.89 -57.49 34.04
C ARG A 55 -44.86 -58.61 33.62
N GLU A 56 -45.68 -59.10 34.54
CA GLU A 56 -46.76 -60.04 34.27
C GLU A 56 -47.96 -59.41 33.54
N ASP A 57 -48.11 -58.08 33.57
CA ASP A 57 -49.19 -57.37 32.91
C ASP A 57 -48.79 -56.97 31.48
N LEU A 58 -49.06 -57.88 30.55
CA LEU A 58 -48.75 -57.69 29.12
C LEU A 58 -49.77 -56.80 28.39
N THR A 59 -50.90 -56.43 29.01
CA THR A 59 -51.89 -55.49 28.43
C THR A 59 -51.76 -54.09 29.03
N GLY A 60 -51.22 -53.98 30.24
CA GLY A 60 -51.11 -52.76 31.03
C GLY A 60 -52.40 -52.38 31.76
N GLU A 61 -53.47 -53.16 31.64
CA GLU A 61 -54.79 -52.78 32.14
C GLU A 61 -54.86 -52.66 33.68
N SER A 62 -54.00 -53.35 34.43
CA SER A 62 -54.03 -53.30 35.90
C SER A 62 -53.59 -51.94 36.45
N PHE A 63 -52.69 -51.24 35.74
CA PHE A 63 -52.19 -49.92 36.11
C PHE A 63 -52.70 -48.79 35.20
N TYR A 64 -53.32 -49.10 34.06
CA TYR A 64 -53.81 -48.10 33.10
C TYR A 64 -54.63 -46.99 33.76
N ALA A 65 -55.60 -47.32 34.61
CA ALA A 65 -56.43 -46.34 35.32
C ALA A 65 -55.67 -45.51 36.37
N MET A 66 -54.49 -45.96 36.82
CA MET A 66 -53.60 -45.17 37.68
C MET A 66 -52.74 -44.18 36.90
N CYS A 67 -52.51 -44.45 35.61
CA CYS A 67 -51.64 -43.66 34.74
C CYS A 67 -52.44 -42.69 33.86
N HIS A 68 -53.65 -43.09 33.45
CA HIS A 68 -54.60 -42.32 32.62
C HIS A 68 -55.92 -42.12 33.34
N LYS A 69 -56.63 -41.03 33.01
CA LYS A 69 -57.97 -40.76 33.56
C LYS A 69 -59.00 -41.66 32.89
N VAL A 70 -59.66 -42.52 33.65
CA VAL A 70 -60.86 -43.23 33.17
C VAL A 70 -62.08 -42.44 33.64
N ASN A 71 -62.93 -42.00 32.70
CA ASN A 71 -64.06 -41.11 32.96
C ASN A 71 -63.69 -39.83 33.75
N GLY A 72 -62.50 -39.27 33.48
CA GLY A 72 -61.99 -38.06 34.12
C GLY A 72 -61.30 -38.26 35.48
N VAL A 73 -61.30 -39.48 36.05
CA VAL A 73 -60.74 -39.80 37.37
C VAL A 73 -59.58 -40.79 37.25
N TYR A 74 -58.56 -40.63 38.09
CA TYR A 74 -57.48 -41.61 38.22
C TYR A 74 -57.72 -42.57 39.38
N ALA A 75 -57.39 -43.85 39.20
CA ALA A 75 -57.26 -44.82 40.28
C ALA A 75 -56.04 -44.51 41.17
N SER A 76 -56.17 -44.86 42.46
CA SER A 76 -55.12 -44.72 43.47
C SER A 76 -54.32 -46.01 43.71
N GLN A 77 -54.80 -47.14 43.21
CA GLN A 77 -54.27 -48.50 43.44
C GLN A 77 -54.30 -49.32 42.14
N VAL A 78 -53.45 -50.36 42.09
CA VAL A 78 -53.40 -51.30 40.95
C VAL A 78 -54.62 -52.22 41.00
N ASP A 79 -55.30 -52.39 39.88
CA ASP A 79 -56.39 -53.36 39.74
C ASP A 79 -55.82 -54.78 39.65
N GLN A 80 -55.63 -55.39 40.82
CA GLN A 80 -55.09 -56.75 40.95
C GLN A 80 -56.01 -57.82 40.35
N THR A 81 -57.28 -57.51 40.03
CA THR A 81 -58.19 -58.47 39.37
C THR A 81 -57.81 -58.70 37.91
N LYS A 82 -57.03 -57.78 37.31
CA LYS A 82 -56.52 -57.88 35.94
C LYS A 82 -55.11 -58.44 35.83
N LEU A 83 -54.43 -58.67 36.96
CA LEU A 83 -53.13 -59.35 36.96
C LEU A 83 -53.35 -60.87 36.81
N PRO A 84 -52.53 -61.58 36.01
CA PRO A 84 -52.69 -63.02 35.84
C PRO A 84 -52.48 -63.75 37.16
N SER A 85 -53.20 -64.86 37.36
CA SER A 85 -53.10 -65.70 38.55
C SER A 85 -51.68 -66.27 38.74
N PHE A 86 -51.31 -66.52 39.99
CA PHE A 86 -50.02 -67.14 40.32
C PHE A 86 -50.00 -68.60 39.86
N ALA A 87 -48.97 -68.99 39.10
CA ALA A 87 -48.80 -70.36 38.63
C ALA A 87 -47.86 -71.13 39.57
N ALA A 88 -48.27 -72.33 39.99
CA ALA A 88 -47.51 -73.14 40.95
C ALA A 88 -46.16 -73.66 40.40
N ASP A 89 -45.98 -73.63 39.07
CA ASP A 89 -44.80 -74.06 38.33
C ASP A 89 -44.01 -72.89 37.70
N ALA A 90 -44.38 -71.63 37.98
CA ALA A 90 -43.74 -70.44 37.42
C ALA A 90 -42.22 -70.44 37.64
N LYS A 91 -41.44 -70.04 36.62
CA LYS A 91 -39.97 -70.11 36.63
C LYS A 91 -39.32 -68.72 36.59
N ASP A 92 -38.17 -68.61 37.26
CA ASP A 92 -37.31 -67.43 37.16
C ASP A 92 -36.54 -67.37 35.82
N GLU A 93 -35.82 -66.26 35.59
CA GLU A 93 -34.94 -66.06 34.41
C GLU A 93 -33.81 -67.10 34.27
N LYS A 94 -33.70 -68.07 35.19
CA LYS A 94 -32.74 -69.18 35.21
C LYS A 94 -33.40 -70.57 35.18
N GLY A 95 -34.73 -70.64 35.08
CA GLY A 95 -35.50 -71.88 34.98
C GLY A 95 -35.90 -72.54 36.31
N ASN A 96 -35.64 -71.91 37.46
CA ASN A 96 -35.99 -72.44 38.78
C ASN A 96 -37.45 -72.13 39.13
N THR A 97 -38.19 -73.08 39.68
CA THR A 97 -39.57 -72.86 40.16
C THR A 97 -39.59 -71.85 41.31
N VAL A 98 -40.49 -70.87 41.24
CA VAL A 98 -40.65 -69.79 42.21
C VAL A 98 -41.86 -70.07 43.11
N PRO A 99 -41.69 -70.24 44.44
CA PRO A 99 -42.81 -70.45 45.36
C PRO A 99 -43.86 -69.34 45.30
N VAL A 100 -45.13 -69.70 45.48
CA VAL A 100 -46.27 -68.77 45.30
C VAL A 100 -46.21 -67.62 46.30
N GLU A 101 -45.74 -67.85 47.53
CA GLU A 101 -45.54 -66.79 48.53
C GLU A 101 -44.49 -65.76 48.09
N LYS A 102 -43.47 -66.21 47.35
CA LYS A 102 -42.47 -65.31 46.77
C LYS A 102 -43.05 -64.53 45.58
N GLN A 103 -43.82 -65.17 44.70
CA GLN A 103 -44.54 -64.47 43.63
C GLN A 103 -45.46 -63.38 44.19
N GLN A 104 -46.18 -63.69 45.28
CA GLN A 104 -47.02 -62.73 46.02
C GLN A 104 -46.21 -61.57 46.60
N ALA A 105 -45.08 -61.84 47.26
CA ALA A 105 -44.22 -60.81 47.85
C ALA A 105 -43.58 -59.89 46.80
N ASP A 106 -43.07 -60.45 45.70
CA ASP A 106 -42.47 -59.67 44.61
C ASP A 106 -43.55 -58.86 43.86
N ARG A 107 -44.76 -59.41 43.63
CA ARG A 107 -45.90 -58.65 43.07
C ARG A 107 -46.37 -57.53 44.01
N ALA A 108 -46.49 -57.76 45.31
CA ALA A 108 -46.87 -56.73 46.28
C ALA A 108 -45.84 -55.56 46.28
N ARG A 109 -44.55 -55.88 46.11
CA ARG A 109 -43.48 -54.89 45.96
C ARG A 109 -43.54 -54.14 44.62
N ALA A 110 -43.94 -54.79 43.53
CA ALA A 110 -44.18 -54.16 42.24
C ALA A 110 -45.37 -53.18 42.29
N ILE A 111 -46.51 -53.62 42.83
CA ILE A 111 -47.70 -52.79 43.09
C ILE A 111 -47.33 -51.56 43.92
N GLY A 112 -46.62 -51.76 45.04
CA GLY A 112 -46.19 -50.69 45.93
C GLY A 112 -45.31 -49.62 45.25
N ARG A 113 -44.58 -49.96 44.18
CA ARG A 113 -43.82 -48.98 43.37
C ARG A 113 -44.72 -48.14 42.46
N VAL A 114 -45.70 -48.77 41.79
CA VAL A 114 -46.64 -48.07 40.91
C VAL A 114 -47.58 -47.18 41.75
N GLU A 115 -48.02 -47.66 42.92
CA GLU A 115 -48.77 -46.82 43.86
C GLU A 115 -47.95 -45.67 44.44
N ALA A 116 -46.63 -45.81 44.59
CA ALA A 116 -45.77 -44.74 45.10
C ALA A 116 -45.68 -43.54 44.13
N ILE A 117 -45.65 -43.76 42.81
CA ILE A 117 -45.71 -42.64 41.85
C ILE A 117 -47.11 -42.02 41.80
N ALA A 118 -48.17 -42.83 41.88
CA ALA A 118 -49.55 -42.35 41.93
C ALA A 118 -49.83 -41.46 43.15
N LYS A 119 -49.17 -41.72 44.30
CA LYS A 119 -49.22 -40.90 45.52
C LYS A 119 -48.48 -39.55 45.38
N ARG A 120 -47.60 -39.38 44.40
CA ARG A 120 -46.89 -38.11 44.09
C ARG A 120 -47.37 -37.43 42.81
N ARG A 121 -48.38 -37.98 42.14
CA ARG A 121 -49.00 -37.48 40.90
C ARG A 121 -49.20 -35.96 40.88
N ALA A 122 -49.91 -35.40 41.86
CA ALA A 122 -50.25 -33.97 41.88
C ALA A 122 -48.99 -33.07 41.91
N ASP A 123 -48.02 -33.41 42.76
CA ASP A 123 -46.74 -32.69 42.84
C ASP A 123 -45.96 -32.75 41.52
N LEU A 124 -45.94 -33.93 40.89
CA LEU A 124 -45.21 -34.17 39.63
C LEU A 124 -45.85 -33.42 38.46
N VAL A 125 -47.17 -33.51 38.32
CA VAL A 125 -47.94 -32.76 37.32
C VAL A 125 -47.70 -31.26 37.47
N ALA A 126 -47.92 -30.71 38.68
CA ALA A 126 -47.76 -29.29 38.94
C ALA A 126 -46.31 -28.80 38.74
N ALA A 127 -45.31 -29.61 39.08
CA ALA A 127 -43.90 -29.28 38.84
C ALA A 127 -43.53 -29.30 37.35
N LEU A 128 -44.11 -30.20 36.56
CA LEU A 128 -43.91 -30.28 35.11
C LEU A 128 -44.57 -29.11 34.39
N ASP A 129 -45.83 -28.79 34.71
CA ASP A 129 -46.55 -27.64 34.15
C ASP A 129 -45.90 -26.31 34.53
N ALA A 130 -45.35 -26.18 35.75
CA ALA A 130 -44.61 -24.98 36.17
C ALA A 130 -43.22 -24.86 35.51
N ALA A 131 -42.60 -25.97 35.09
CA ALA A 131 -41.29 -25.99 34.44
C ALA A 131 -41.36 -25.65 32.94
N MET A 132 -42.51 -25.88 32.30
CA MET A 132 -42.76 -25.58 30.90
C MET A 132 -44.18 -25.00 30.76
N PRO A 133 -44.44 -23.75 31.19
CA PRO A 133 -45.79 -23.20 31.11
C PRO A 133 -46.25 -23.04 29.66
N ASP A 134 -47.48 -23.42 29.35
CA ASP A 134 -48.09 -23.02 28.08
C ASP A 134 -48.41 -21.53 28.14
N MET A 135 -47.94 -20.80 27.14
CA MET A 135 -48.05 -19.34 27.11
C MET A 135 -48.05 -18.82 25.67
N ALA A 136 -48.87 -17.80 25.42
CA ALA A 136 -48.93 -17.13 24.13
C ALA A 136 -47.57 -16.51 23.76
N ILE A 137 -46.94 -17.04 22.71
CA ILE A 137 -45.69 -16.55 22.13
C ILE A 137 -45.91 -15.87 20.78
N ALA A 138 -44.96 -15.03 20.37
CA ALA A 138 -44.97 -14.42 19.04
C ALA A 138 -44.66 -15.48 17.98
N VAL A 139 -45.55 -15.63 16.99
CA VAL A 139 -45.43 -16.61 15.90
C VAL A 139 -45.13 -15.95 14.57
N LYS A 140 -44.76 -16.77 13.58
CA LYS A 140 -44.25 -16.32 12.27
C LYS A 140 -45.29 -16.48 11.17
N ASP A 141 -45.26 -15.61 10.16
CA ASP A 141 -46.10 -15.79 8.97
C ASP A 141 -45.58 -16.88 8.02
N LEU A 142 -45.74 -18.14 8.42
CA LEU A 142 -45.40 -19.30 7.60
C LEU A 142 -46.29 -19.46 6.35
N LYS A 143 -47.24 -18.54 6.11
CA LYS A 143 -48.11 -18.48 4.93
C LYS A 143 -47.77 -17.29 4.01
N ALA A 144 -46.77 -16.48 4.36
CA ALA A 144 -46.29 -15.40 3.52
C ALA A 144 -45.86 -15.91 2.14
N LYS A 145 -46.41 -15.31 1.07
CA LYS A 145 -46.04 -15.63 -0.32
C LYS A 145 -44.59 -15.28 -0.68
N ASP A 146 -43.99 -14.37 0.07
CA ASP A 146 -42.56 -14.11 0.05
C ASP A 146 -41.89 -14.88 1.19
N PRO A 147 -41.00 -15.87 0.91
CA PRO A 147 -40.26 -16.57 1.95
C PRO A 147 -39.41 -15.67 2.86
N ALA A 148 -39.02 -14.47 2.42
CA ALA A 148 -38.31 -13.51 3.28
C ALA A 148 -39.20 -12.95 4.39
N ALA A 149 -40.49 -12.71 4.10
CA ALA A 149 -41.49 -12.27 5.08
C ALA A 149 -41.94 -13.39 6.04
N SER A 150 -41.50 -14.64 5.83
CA SER A 150 -41.82 -15.78 6.73
C SER A 150 -41.17 -15.72 8.13
N CYS A 151 -40.46 -14.63 8.43
CA CYS A 151 -39.95 -14.31 9.77
C CYS A 151 -40.62 -13.09 10.40
N ASP A 152 -41.51 -12.38 9.68
CA ASP A 152 -42.35 -11.34 10.25
C ASP A 152 -43.48 -11.97 11.10
N ALA A 153 -44.06 -11.16 11.99
CA ALA A 153 -45.32 -11.52 12.64
C ALA A 153 -46.45 -11.53 11.58
N PRO A 154 -47.40 -12.48 11.63
CA PRO A 154 -48.51 -12.51 10.70
C PRO A 154 -49.33 -11.20 10.77
N ALA A 155 -49.89 -10.79 9.64
CA ALA A 155 -50.52 -9.47 9.48
C ALA A 155 -51.76 -9.20 10.38
N ASP A 156 -52.25 -10.23 11.07
CA ASP A 156 -53.31 -10.16 12.08
C ASP A 156 -52.80 -10.07 13.53
N GLY A 157 -51.48 -10.05 13.73
CA GLY A 157 -50.83 -9.95 15.05
C GLY A 157 -50.98 -11.19 15.92
N ARG A 158 -51.40 -12.34 15.35
CA ARG A 158 -51.62 -13.58 16.09
C ARG A 158 -50.40 -13.97 16.93
N GLN A 159 -50.67 -14.30 18.19
CA GLN A 159 -49.82 -15.14 19.03
C GLN A 159 -50.35 -16.57 18.99
N GLY A 160 -49.47 -17.55 19.22
CA GLY A 160 -49.81 -18.96 19.31
C GLY A 160 -49.34 -19.52 20.64
N GLU A 161 -49.99 -20.56 21.14
CA GLU A 161 -49.58 -21.20 22.38
C GLU A 161 -48.23 -21.93 22.20
N PHE A 162 -47.44 -21.93 23.26
CA PHE A 162 -46.07 -22.43 23.27
C PHE A 162 -45.99 -23.91 22.89
N TYR A 163 -46.93 -24.73 23.39
CA TYR A 163 -47.03 -26.15 23.05
C TYR A 163 -47.40 -26.38 21.59
N ASP A 164 -48.30 -25.60 21.00
CA ASP A 164 -48.73 -25.75 19.60
C ASP A 164 -47.58 -25.44 18.63
N GLU A 165 -46.78 -24.40 18.90
CA GLU A 165 -45.61 -24.08 18.07
C GLU A 165 -44.43 -25.03 18.29
N ILE A 166 -44.25 -25.55 19.51
CA ILE A 166 -43.32 -26.67 19.74
C ILE A 166 -43.79 -27.92 18.99
N SER A 167 -45.08 -28.24 19.02
CA SER A 167 -45.68 -29.36 18.29
C SER A 167 -45.49 -29.19 16.77
N ALA A 168 -45.77 -28.00 16.24
CA ALA A 168 -45.53 -27.68 14.83
C ALA A 168 -44.03 -27.70 14.47
N MET A 169 -43.15 -27.28 15.37
CA MET A 169 -41.69 -27.40 15.18
C MET A 169 -41.26 -28.86 15.14
N LEU A 170 -41.67 -29.68 16.11
CA LEU A 170 -41.32 -31.10 16.20
C LEU A 170 -41.92 -31.92 15.05
N GLY A 171 -43.11 -31.55 14.56
CA GLY A 171 -43.68 -32.08 13.32
C GLY A 171 -42.76 -31.84 12.13
N ARG A 172 -42.28 -30.61 11.93
CA ARG A 172 -41.30 -30.27 10.89
C ARG A 172 -39.94 -30.99 11.09
N PHE A 173 -39.54 -31.29 12.33
CA PHE A 173 -38.39 -32.16 12.59
C PHE A 173 -38.64 -33.64 12.27
N THR A 174 -39.89 -34.10 12.27
CA THR A 174 -40.27 -35.46 11.87
C THR A 174 -40.08 -35.63 10.35
N ASP A 175 -40.43 -34.63 9.54
CA ASP A 175 -40.14 -34.63 8.10
C ASP A 175 -38.62 -34.72 7.84
N LEU A 176 -37.83 -33.91 8.56
CA LEU A 176 -36.35 -33.96 8.53
C LEU A 176 -35.74 -35.22 9.14
N TYR A 177 -36.55 -36.07 9.79
CA TYR A 177 -36.14 -37.39 10.26
C TYR A 177 -36.47 -38.46 9.20
N ASN A 178 -37.65 -38.35 8.58
CA ASN A 178 -38.15 -39.23 7.53
C ASN A 178 -37.38 -39.10 6.21
N ASP A 179 -36.96 -37.89 5.84
CA ASP A 179 -36.06 -37.66 4.68
C ASP A 179 -34.60 -38.08 4.95
N GLY A 180 -34.29 -38.50 6.18
CA GLY A 180 -32.99 -38.95 6.62
C GLY A 180 -32.00 -37.85 7.01
N THR A 181 -32.35 -36.56 6.92
CA THR A 181 -31.45 -35.42 7.19
C THR A 181 -30.90 -35.45 8.63
N VAL A 182 -31.79 -35.59 9.63
CA VAL A 182 -31.41 -35.68 11.05
C VAL A 182 -30.65 -36.97 11.34
N PRO A 183 -31.12 -38.18 10.95
CA PRO A 183 -30.33 -39.40 11.06
C PRO A 183 -28.92 -39.31 10.45
N ASN A 184 -28.78 -38.77 9.23
CA ASN A 184 -27.50 -38.71 8.52
C ASN A 184 -26.57 -37.64 9.08
N SER A 185 -27.12 -36.52 9.57
CA SER A 185 -26.36 -35.50 10.30
C SER A 185 -25.85 -36.04 11.64
N THR A 186 -26.71 -36.70 12.42
CA THR A 186 -26.35 -37.35 13.70
C THR A 186 -25.31 -38.47 13.50
N ARG A 187 -25.48 -39.33 12.50
CA ARG A 187 -24.47 -40.35 12.11
C ARG A 187 -23.15 -39.72 11.68
N SER A 188 -23.16 -38.55 11.04
CA SER A 188 -21.94 -37.86 10.61
C SER A 188 -21.20 -37.22 11.78
N LEU A 189 -21.94 -36.57 12.70
CA LEU A 189 -21.37 -36.08 13.96
C LEU A 189 -20.83 -37.23 14.82
N ALA A 190 -21.54 -38.36 14.91
CA ALA A 190 -21.09 -39.56 15.60
C ALA A 190 -19.80 -40.13 14.98
N ARG A 191 -19.68 -40.15 13.64
CA ARG A 191 -18.43 -40.55 12.96
C ARG A 191 -17.25 -39.65 13.33
N VAL A 192 -17.46 -38.33 13.41
CA VAL A 192 -16.41 -37.37 13.86
C VAL A 192 -16.05 -37.60 15.33
N MET A 193 -17.04 -37.75 16.21
CA MET A 193 -16.80 -37.99 17.63
C MET A 193 -16.10 -39.33 17.90
N SER A 194 -16.46 -40.41 17.19
CA SER A 194 -15.76 -41.70 17.26
C SER A 194 -14.34 -41.63 16.70
N ALA A 195 -14.11 -40.87 15.62
CA ALA A 195 -12.76 -40.64 15.09
C ALA A 195 -11.87 -39.88 16.10
N PHE A 196 -12.44 -38.91 16.84
CA PHE A 196 -11.75 -38.22 17.92
C PHE A 196 -11.53 -39.13 19.15
N ALA A 197 -12.54 -39.91 19.56
CA ALA A 197 -12.45 -40.85 20.68
C ALA A 197 -11.42 -41.97 20.45
N ASN A 198 -11.17 -42.35 19.19
CA ASN A 198 -10.16 -43.34 18.81
C ASN A 198 -8.78 -42.72 18.51
N ASN A 199 -8.63 -41.38 18.51
CA ASN A 199 -7.38 -40.69 18.20
C ASN A 199 -6.79 -40.02 19.45
N LYS A 200 -5.83 -40.70 20.08
CA LYS A 200 -5.14 -40.23 21.29
C LYS A 200 -4.36 -38.93 21.06
N ASP A 201 -3.71 -38.78 19.91
CA ASP A 201 -2.93 -37.58 19.58
C ASP A 201 -3.82 -36.35 19.47
N ALA A 202 -5.03 -36.51 18.92
CA ALA A 202 -6.04 -35.46 18.88
C ALA A 202 -6.56 -35.10 20.28
N GLN A 203 -6.75 -36.09 21.17
CA GLN A 203 -7.16 -35.85 22.56
C GLN A 203 -6.07 -35.10 23.34
N GLU A 204 -4.79 -35.50 23.22
CA GLU A 204 -3.67 -34.77 23.83
C GLU A 204 -3.52 -33.36 23.26
N ALA A 205 -3.72 -33.17 21.95
CA ALA A 205 -3.71 -31.85 21.32
C ALA A 205 -4.82 -30.94 21.85
N TYR A 206 -6.02 -31.47 22.10
CA TYR A 206 -7.12 -30.72 22.73
C TYR A 206 -6.85 -30.45 24.22
N ALA A 207 -6.25 -31.37 24.97
CA ALA A 207 -5.82 -31.13 26.35
C ALA A 207 -4.79 -29.98 26.45
N ARG A 208 -3.88 -29.87 25.47
CA ARG A 208 -2.94 -28.74 25.30
C ARG A 208 -3.61 -27.40 24.93
N LEU A 209 -4.91 -27.39 24.63
CA LEU A 209 -5.73 -26.18 24.53
C LEU A 209 -6.49 -25.90 25.82
N ASP A 210 -6.91 -26.93 26.55
CA ASP A 210 -7.62 -26.79 27.84
C ASP A 210 -6.72 -26.25 28.97
N SER A 211 -5.42 -26.55 28.96
CA SER A 211 -4.43 -25.91 29.84
C SER A 211 -4.32 -24.39 29.66
N ARG A 212 -4.98 -23.80 28.66
CA ARG A 212 -5.07 -22.35 28.39
C ARG A 212 -6.34 -21.70 28.96
N ARG A 213 -6.98 -22.36 29.95
CA ARG A 213 -8.07 -21.79 30.78
C ARG A 213 -7.71 -20.40 31.32
N GLY A 214 -8.68 -19.49 31.30
CA GLY A 214 -8.51 -18.14 31.85
C GLY A 214 -7.61 -17.20 31.04
N TYR A 215 -7.19 -17.52 29.81
CA TYR A 215 -6.37 -16.59 28.99
C TYR A 215 -7.17 -15.37 28.46
N ARG A 216 -8.49 -15.40 28.56
CA ARG A 216 -9.44 -14.34 28.19
C ARG A 216 -10.63 -14.33 29.16
N PRO A 217 -11.26 -13.18 29.47
CA PRO A 217 -12.45 -13.14 30.31
C PRO A 217 -13.59 -13.99 29.75
N ALA A 218 -14.44 -14.56 30.60
CA ALA A 218 -15.58 -15.39 30.18
C ALA A 218 -16.53 -14.65 29.20
N THR A 219 -16.73 -13.35 29.40
CA THR A 219 -17.52 -12.47 28.50
C THR A 219 -16.92 -12.33 27.09
N VAL A 220 -15.61 -12.55 26.94
CA VAL A 220 -14.86 -12.57 25.67
C VAL A 220 -14.67 -14.00 25.14
N ALA A 221 -14.82 -15.02 26.00
CA ALA A 221 -14.60 -16.42 25.65
C ALA A 221 -15.56 -16.95 24.58
N LEU A 222 -16.82 -16.48 24.58
CA LEU A 222 -17.81 -16.81 23.53
C LEU A 222 -17.45 -16.23 22.15
N GLY A 223 -16.54 -15.24 22.08
CA GLY A 223 -15.93 -14.74 20.84
C GLY A 223 -16.95 -14.43 19.73
N MET A 224 -16.73 -14.99 18.55
CA MET A 224 -17.60 -14.81 17.38
C MET A 224 -18.91 -15.62 17.45
N VAL A 225 -19.04 -16.61 18.35
CA VAL A 225 -20.26 -17.44 18.46
C VAL A 225 -21.45 -16.58 18.89
N ARG A 226 -21.26 -15.66 19.84
CA ARG A 226 -22.34 -14.76 20.31
C ARG A 226 -22.90 -13.85 19.20
N PRO A 227 -22.10 -13.07 18.44
CA PRO A 227 -22.63 -12.27 17.35
C PRO A 227 -23.11 -13.10 16.15
N ALA A 228 -22.53 -14.27 15.88
CA ALA A 228 -23.02 -15.16 14.82
C ALA A 228 -24.40 -15.75 15.14
N ALA A 229 -24.60 -16.27 16.36
CA ALA A 229 -25.91 -16.76 16.81
C ALA A 229 -26.97 -15.65 16.92
N ALA A 230 -26.53 -14.40 17.13
CA ALA A 230 -27.40 -13.22 17.14
C ALA A 230 -27.59 -12.56 15.75
N TYR A 231 -27.01 -13.10 14.67
CA TYR A 231 -27.09 -12.49 13.34
C TYR A 231 -28.46 -12.78 12.68
N PRO A 232 -29.34 -11.79 12.47
CA PRO A 232 -30.73 -12.05 12.07
C PRO A 232 -30.87 -12.76 10.71
N ARG A 233 -29.88 -12.59 9.82
CA ARG A 233 -29.87 -13.14 8.46
C ARG A 233 -28.96 -14.36 8.29
N ILE A 234 -28.66 -15.10 9.36
CA ILE A 234 -27.81 -16.30 9.28
C ILE A 234 -28.39 -17.40 8.36
N ARG A 235 -29.73 -17.51 8.29
CA ARG A 235 -30.42 -18.41 7.36
C ARG A 235 -30.16 -18.01 5.90
N ASP A 236 -30.34 -16.73 5.57
CA ASP A 236 -30.10 -16.20 4.22
C ASP A 236 -28.64 -16.39 3.81
N LEU A 237 -27.70 -16.03 4.70
CA LEU A 237 -26.27 -16.18 4.46
C LEU A 237 -25.87 -17.64 4.22
N SER A 238 -26.39 -18.56 5.04
CA SER A 238 -26.18 -20.01 4.84
C SER A 238 -26.79 -20.49 3.52
N ASN A 239 -28.01 -20.07 3.18
CA ASN A 239 -28.66 -20.46 1.92
C ASN A 239 -27.90 -19.94 0.69
N SER A 240 -27.49 -18.66 0.69
CA SER A 240 -26.70 -18.09 -0.40
C SER A 240 -25.31 -18.74 -0.54
N LEU A 241 -24.67 -19.07 0.59
CA LEU A 241 -23.37 -19.77 0.57
C LEU A 241 -23.53 -21.21 0.05
N LEU A 242 -24.46 -21.99 0.60
CA LEU A 242 -24.70 -23.38 0.20
C LEU A 242 -25.16 -23.48 -1.26
N GLY A 243 -25.96 -22.53 -1.74
CA GLY A 243 -26.33 -22.40 -3.15
C GLY A 243 -25.13 -22.24 -4.09
N VAL A 244 -23.98 -21.76 -3.60
CA VAL A 244 -22.75 -21.58 -4.38
C VAL A 244 -21.76 -22.74 -4.20
N ILE A 245 -21.52 -23.21 -2.97
CA ILE A 245 -20.41 -24.14 -2.64
C ILE A 245 -20.81 -25.58 -2.29
N SER A 246 -22.09 -25.91 -2.15
CA SER A 246 -22.50 -27.26 -1.74
C SER A 246 -22.62 -28.23 -2.93
N SER A 247 -22.61 -29.52 -2.62
CA SER A 247 -22.93 -30.60 -3.58
C SER A 247 -24.37 -30.52 -4.10
N ASP A 248 -25.22 -29.71 -3.48
CA ASP A 248 -26.63 -29.59 -3.80
C ASP A 248 -27.18 -28.20 -3.49
N SER A 249 -27.13 -27.33 -4.48
CA SER A 249 -27.55 -25.93 -4.43
C SER A 249 -29.07 -25.73 -4.28
N GLN A 250 -29.89 -26.77 -4.52
CA GLN A 250 -31.35 -26.68 -4.51
C GLN A 250 -31.99 -27.83 -3.70
N PRO A 251 -31.61 -28.02 -2.41
CA PRO A 251 -31.98 -29.21 -1.63
C PRO A 251 -33.49 -29.36 -1.41
N TYR A 252 -34.24 -28.25 -1.50
CA TYR A 252 -35.68 -28.17 -1.28
C TYR A 252 -36.49 -27.91 -2.57
N ALA A 253 -35.93 -28.22 -3.75
CA ALA A 253 -36.66 -28.12 -5.02
C ALA A 253 -37.85 -29.09 -5.05
N LEU A 254 -39.07 -28.56 -5.27
CA LEU A 254 -40.31 -29.34 -5.29
C LEU A 254 -40.30 -30.42 -6.37
N ASP A 255 -39.88 -30.05 -7.59
CA ASP A 255 -39.79 -30.94 -8.75
C ASP A 255 -38.35 -31.46 -8.96
N ALA A 256 -37.70 -31.89 -7.89
CA ALA A 256 -36.33 -32.39 -7.96
C ALA A 256 -36.21 -33.69 -8.80
N LYS A 257 -35.17 -33.76 -9.63
CA LYS A 257 -34.85 -34.97 -10.40
C LYS A 257 -34.52 -36.13 -9.45
N LYS A 258 -34.99 -37.33 -9.81
CA LYS A 258 -34.73 -38.57 -9.09
C LYS A 258 -34.07 -39.60 -10.01
N ASP A 259 -33.32 -40.52 -9.41
CA ASP A 259 -32.73 -41.67 -10.11
C ASP A 259 -33.71 -42.85 -10.22
N GLU A 260 -33.23 -43.97 -10.75
CA GLU A 260 -34.01 -45.20 -10.95
C GLU A 260 -34.49 -45.87 -9.64
N LYS A 261 -33.94 -45.48 -8.48
CA LYS A 261 -34.34 -45.94 -7.14
C LYS A 261 -35.31 -44.99 -6.46
N GLY A 262 -35.53 -43.81 -7.03
CA GLY A 262 -36.30 -42.73 -6.43
C GLY A 262 -35.47 -41.80 -5.52
N ASP A 263 -34.15 -42.02 -5.43
CA ASP A 263 -33.22 -41.15 -4.69
C ASP A 263 -33.03 -39.83 -5.45
N ARG A 264 -32.91 -38.72 -4.71
CA ARG A 264 -32.85 -37.37 -5.30
C ARG A 264 -31.45 -37.08 -5.87
N ILE A 265 -31.39 -36.68 -7.15
CA ILE A 265 -30.14 -36.35 -7.85
C ILE A 265 -29.70 -34.93 -7.44
N PRO A 266 -28.50 -34.75 -6.84
CA PRO A 266 -28.02 -33.43 -6.43
C PRO A 266 -27.73 -32.48 -7.59
N ILE A 267 -27.97 -31.18 -7.39
CA ILE A 267 -27.61 -30.13 -8.35
C ILE A 267 -26.43 -29.33 -7.78
N PRO A 268 -25.17 -29.63 -8.10
CA PRO A 268 -24.01 -28.97 -7.48
C PRO A 268 -24.01 -27.46 -7.71
N GLY A 269 -23.61 -26.70 -6.69
CA GLY A 269 -23.46 -25.25 -6.80
C GLY A 269 -22.34 -24.85 -7.78
N PRO A 270 -22.42 -23.65 -8.40
CA PRO A 270 -21.49 -23.21 -9.45
C PRO A 270 -20.02 -23.13 -9.02
N ALA A 271 -19.71 -23.18 -7.71
CA ALA A 271 -18.34 -23.25 -7.19
C ALA A 271 -18.01 -24.60 -6.49
N TYR A 272 -18.92 -25.58 -6.48
CA TYR A 272 -18.75 -26.85 -5.77
C TYR A 272 -17.45 -27.57 -6.12
N ASP A 273 -17.12 -27.70 -7.41
CA ASP A 273 -15.89 -28.35 -7.86
C ASP A 273 -14.64 -27.63 -7.36
N LYS A 274 -14.68 -26.28 -7.32
CA LYS A 274 -13.56 -25.46 -6.83
C LYS A 274 -13.41 -25.57 -5.32
N PHE A 275 -14.53 -25.57 -4.60
CA PHE A 275 -14.57 -25.75 -3.14
C PHE A 275 -14.11 -27.15 -2.74
N SER A 276 -14.62 -28.19 -3.39
CA SER A 276 -14.20 -29.59 -3.19
C SER A 276 -12.72 -29.78 -3.47
N LYS A 277 -12.18 -29.20 -4.55
CA LYS A 277 -10.74 -29.24 -4.84
C LYS A 277 -9.92 -28.46 -3.81
N MET A 278 -10.44 -27.35 -3.28
CA MET A 278 -9.82 -26.63 -2.17
C MET A 278 -9.78 -27.48 -0.89
N LEU A 279 -10.85 -28.23 -0.58
CA LEU A 279 -10.87 -29.16 0.55
C LEU A 279 -9.89 -30.33 0.36
N GLU A 280 -9.79 -30.91 -0.84
CA GLU A 280 -8.81 -31.96 -1.18
C GLU A 280 -7.36 -31.47 -1.00
N VAL A 281 -7.02 -30.31 -1.57
CA VAL A 281 -5.70 -29.66 -1.37
C VAL A 281 -5.47 -29.41 0.13
N SER A 282 -6.45 -28.84 0.83
CA SER A 282 -6.31 -28.51 2.27
C SER A 282 -6.11 -29.77 3.12
N HIS A 283 -6.81 -30.85 2.82
CA HIS A 283 -6.65 -32.13 3.49
C HIS A 283 -5.22 -32.68 3.30
N LEU A 284 -4.74 -32.74 2.06
CA LEU A 284 -3.43 -33.31 1.74
C LEU A 284 -2.26 -32.46 2.26
N GLU A 285 -2.36 -31.13 2.19
CA GLU A 285 -1.38 -30.19 2.76
C GLU A 285 -1.34 -30.28 4.29
N LEU A 286 -2.50 -30.38 4.97
CA LEU A 286 -2.58 -30.49 6.44
C LEU A 286 -2.19 -31.88 6.95
N TYR A 287 -2.55 -32.95 6.24
CA TYR A 287 -2.19 -34.32 6.62
C TYR A 287 -0.69 -34.57 6.47
N ASN A 288 -0.06 -33.99 5.45
CA ASN A 288 1.39 -34.02 5.24
C ASN A 288 2.13 -32.85 5.93
N ALA A 289 1.45 -32.02 6.72
CA ALA A 289 2.07 -30.92 7.46
C ALA A 289 2.97 -31.47 8.57
N LYS A 290 4.28 -31.23 8.43
CA LYS A 290 5.26 -31.51 9.48
C LYS A 290 5.41 -30.25 10.33
N ALA A 291 5.43 -30.42 11.66
CA ALA A 291 5.64 -29.31 12.57
C ALA A 291 6.98 -28.61 12.27
N ASP A 292 6.96 -27.29 12.13
CA ASP A 292 8.19 -26.51 12.01
C ASP A 292 9.05 -26.71 13.27
N PRO A 293 10.39 -26.85 13.15
CA PRO A 293 11.26 -26.96 14.32
C PRO A 293 11.15 -25.70 15.18
N PRO A 294 11.10 -25.82 16.51
CA PRO A 294 10.91 -24.67 17.39
C PRO A 294 12.01 -23.63 17.17
N SER A 295 11.61 -22.41 16.85
CA SER A 295 12.54 -21.30 16.67
C SER A 295 13.21 -20.94 18.00
N ALA A 296 14.54 -20.75 17.97
CA ALA A 296 15.29 -20.28 19.14
C ALA A 296 14.71 -18.96 19.69
N PRO A 297 14.85 -18.65 20.99
CA PRO A 297 14.29 -17.43 21.58
C PRO A 297 14.68 -16.15 20.83
N LEU A 298 13.67 -15.36 20.46
CA LEU A 298 13.88 -14.03 19.90
C LEU A 298 14.26 -13.08 21.02
N VAL A 299 15.48 -12.56 20.99
CA VAL A 299 15.92 -11.47 21.87
C VAL A 299 16.01 -10.20 21.02
N VAL A 300 15.39 -9.14 21.54
CA VAL A 300 15.35 -7.81 20.93
C VAL A 300 16.17 -6.86 21.80
N THR A 301 17.22 -6.27 21.25
CA THR A 301 18.10 -5.32 21.93
C THR A 301 18.03 -3.98 21.21
N GLN A 302 17.73 -2.89 21.92
CA GLN A 302 17.73 -1.57 21.29
C GLN A 302 19.16 -1.07 21.06
N ASP A 303 19.47 -0.71 19.81
CA ASP A 303 20.68 -0.04 19.40
C ASP A 303 20.47 1.47 19.53
N ALA A 304 21.04 2.05 20.58
CA ALA A 304 20.89 3.46 20.93
C ALA A 304 21.64 4.43 19.99
N LEU A 305 22.53 3.93 19.11
CA LEU A 305 23.27 4.77 18.15
C LEU A 305 22.53 4.84 16.80
N ALA A 306 22.00 3.72 16.33
CA ALA A 306 21.29 3.62 15.04
C ALA A 306 19.75 3.71 15.15
N ASP A 307 19.24 4.02 16.36
CA ASP A 307 17.82 4.07 16.76
C ASP A 307 17.00 2.94 16.12
N ARG A 308 17.30 1.69 16.53
CA ARG A 308 16.64 0.50 15.97
C ARG A 308 16.63 -0.68 16.96
N PRO A 309 15.63 -1.56 16.89
CA PRO A 309 15.72 -2.89 17.49
C PRO A 309 16.63 -3.81 16.67
N VAL A 310 17.63 -4.41 17.32
CA VAL A 310 18.49 -5.48 16.79
C VAL A 310 17.97 -6.83 17.29
N LEU A 311 17.90 -7.82 16.39
CA LEU A 311 17.30 -9.14 16.66
C LEU A 311 18.36 -10.24 16.63
N THR A 312 18.29 -11.22 17.53
CA THR A 312 19.14 -12.44 17.47
C THR A 312 18.85 -13.32 16.26
N ARG A 313 17.62 -13.28 15.75
CA ARG A 313 17.19 -13.91 14.51
C ARG A 313 16.10 -13.07 13.83
N PRO A 314 15.79 -13.27 12.55
CA PRO A 314 14.57 -12.71 11.96
C PRO A 314 13.32 -13.12 12.74
N ARG A 315 12.35 -12.21 12.84
CA ARG A 315 10.98 -12.54 13.26
C ARG A 315 10.34 -13.51 12.25
N ASP A 316 9.49 -14.41 12.71
CA ASP A 316 8.58 -15.18 11.87
C ASP A 316 7.32 -14.36 11.48
N ASN A 317 6.41 -14.95 10.72
CA ASN A 317 5.21 -14.25 10.23
C ASN A 317 4.21 -13.92 11.34
N LEU A 318 4.11 -14.74 12.39
CA LEU A 318 3.22 -14.52 13.53
C LEU A 318 3.80 -13.43 14.43
N GLU A 319 5.11 -13.45 14.69
CA GLU A 319 5.81 -12.40 15.43
C GLU A 319 5.72 -11.03 14.73
N ILE A 320 5.85 -10.97 13.40
CA ILE A 320 5.59 -9.73 12.61
C ILE A 320 4.14 -9.27 12.81
N PHE A 321 3.17 -10.17 12.67
CA PHE A 321 1.76 -9.83 12.78
C PHE A 321 1.41 -9.33 14.19
N GLN A 322 1.94 -9.98 15.24
CA GLN A 322 1.77 -9.56 16.63
C GLN A 322 2.37 -8.16 16.88
N GLU A 323 3.60 -7.89 16.41
CA GLU A 323 4.28 -6.60 16.57
C GLU A 323 3.43 -5.42 16.06
N ILE A 324 2.81 -5.58 14.89
CA ILE A 324 1.99 -4.52 14.26
C ILE A 324 0.58 -4.51 14.86
N MET A 325 -0.12 -5.65 14.84
CA MET A 325 -1.55 -5.71 15.12
C MET A 325 -1.89 -5.60 16.60
N LEU A 326 -0.93 -5.91 17.48
CA LEU A 326 -1.07 -5.75 18.93
C LEU A 326 -0.30 -4.52 19.46
N ALA A 327 0.23 -3.66 18.60
CA ALA A 327 0.74 -2.35 18.99
C ALA A 327 -0.38 -1.54 19.67
N GLN A 328 -0.10 -0.95 20.83
CA GLN A 328 -1.09 -0.23 21.65
C GLN A 328 -0.83 1.28 21.69
N ASP A 329 -1.86 2.08 21.42
CA ASP A 329 -1.87 3.54 21.58
C ASP A 329 -3.29 3.99 21.96
N ALA A 330 -3.42 5.07 22.73
CA ALA A 330 -4.72 5.64 23.10
C ALA A 330 -5.52 6.16 21.88
N VAL A 331 -4.85 6.39 20.75
CA VAL A 331 -5.47 6.82 19.49
C VAL A 331 -6.19 5.67 18.75
N TYR A 332 -5.78 4.41 18.94
CA TYR A 332 -6.35 3.27 18.19
C TYR A 332 -7.78 2.85 18.62
N GLY A 333 -8.34 3.46 19.68
CA GLY A 333 -9.72 3.21 20.08
C GLY A 333 -10.13 3.86 21.39
N THR A 334 -11.44 4.07 21.54
CA THR A 334 -12.04 4.76 22.69
C THR A 334 -12.94 3.82 23.50
N GLY A 335 -13.17 4.17 24.77
CA GLY A 335 -14.03 3.41 25.69
C GLY A 335 -13.27 2.66 26.78
N ALA A 336 -13.97 1.72 27.43
CA ALA A 336 -13.45 0.96 28.57
C ALA A 336 -12.51 -0.18 28.10
N PRO A 337 -11.40 -0.45 28.83
CA PRO A 337 -10.37 -1.38 28.40
C PRO A 337 -10.87 -2.82 28.33
N ARG A 338 -10.39 -3.57 27.32
CA ARG A 338 -10.77 -4.96 27.06
C ARG A 338 -9.53 -5.86 27.10
N TRP A 339 -9.13 -6.24 28.31
CA TRP A 339 -7.92 -7.02 28.54
C TRP A 339 -8.03 -8.47 28.03
N ILE A 340 -6.97 -8.94 27.35
CA ILE A 340 -6.62 -10.36 27.21
C ILE A 340 -5.21 -10.58 27.75
N VAL A 341 -4.81 -11.81 28.06
CA VAL A 341 -3.43 -12.08 28.48
C VAL A 341 -2.48 -11.99 27.28
N ARG A 342 -1.30 -11.39 27.47
CA ARG A 342 -0.20 -11.45 26.49
C ARG A 342 0.30 -12.90 26.43
N ARG A 343 0.83 -13.31 25.27
CA ARG A 343 1.42 -14.65 25.09
C ARG A 343 2.92 -14.57 24.84
N ASP A 344 3.64 -15.58 25.28
CA ASP A 344 5.03 -15.82 24.91
C ASP A 344 5.15 -16.40 23.49
N ALA A 345 6.38 -16.57 23.00
CA ALA A 345 6.65 -17.15 21.68
C ALA A 345 6.26 -18.64 21.56
N ARG A 346 5.97 -19.31 22.69
CA ARG A 346 5.49 -20.71 22.78
C ARG A 346 3.95 -20.78 22.76
N GLY A 347 3.27 -19.64 22.86
CA GLY A 347 1.82 -19.49 22.88
C GLY A 347 1.16 -19.60 24.25
N TYR A 348 1.96 -19.68 25.33
CA TYR A 348 1.50 -19.68 26.72
C TYR A 348 1.38 -18.26 27.27
N ALA A 349 0.71 -18.06 28.41
CA ALA A 349 0.51 -16.75 29.02
C ALA A 349 1.85 -16.16 29.53
N ALA A 350 2.19 -14.94 29.08
CA ALA A 350 3.43 -14.27 29.46
C ALA A 350 3.36 -13.72 30.89
N LEU A 351 4.36 -14.03 31.72
CA LEU A 351 4.46 -13.53 33.10
C LEU A 351 4.81 -12.03 33.12
N ALA A 352 4.34 -11.31 34.14
CA ALA A 352 4.59 -9.89 34.29
C ALA A 352 6.06 -9.60 34.69
N GLY A 353 6.63 -8.53 34.13
CA GLY A 353 8.00 -8.09 34.42
C GLY A 353 9.04 -8.43 33.35
N GLY A 354 8.66 -9.20 32.31
CA GLY A 354 9.51 -9.51 31.17
C GLY A 354 10.42 -10.73 31.34
N ALA A 355 11.10 -11.13 30.26
CA ALA A 355 11.90 -12.34 30.21
C ALA A 355 13.12 -12.28 31.15
N GLY A 356 13.06 -13.05 32.24
CA GLY A 356 14.09 -13.05 33.29
C GLY A 356 13.55 -13.11 34.72
N ALA A 357 12.25 -12.88 34.93
CA ALA A 357 11.60 -13.08 36.22
C ALA A 357 10.49 -14.13 36.09
N VAL A 358 10.71 -15.31 36.67
CA VAL A 358 9.69 -16.35 36.83
C VAL A 358 9.27 -16.37 38.31
N PRO A 359 8.29 -15.54 38.71
CA PRO A 359 7.86 -15.44 40.11
C PRO A 359 7.26 -16.74 40.64
N ALA A 360 7.40 -17.00 41.94
CA ALA A 360 6.63 -18.04 42.61
C ALA A 360 5.12 -17.80 42.40
N PRO A 361 4.30 -18.83 42.13
CA PRO A 361 4.60 -20.26 42.30
C PRO A 361 5.23 -20.96 41.08
N PHE A 362 5.49 -20.25 39.96
CA PHE A 362 6.04 -20.83 38.73
C PHE A 362 7.48 -21.34 38.91
N VAL A 363 7.91 -22.22 38.01
CA VAL A 363 9.25 -22.83 37.98
C VAL A 363 9.90 -22.58 36.62
N ASP A 364 11.23 -22.43 36.63
CA ASP A 364 12.13 -22.41 35.48
C ASP A 364 13.30 -23.34 35.83
N ALA A 365 13.26 -24.59 35.34
CA ALA A 365 14.21 -25.63 35.68
C ALA A 365 15.28 -25.87 34.59
N ASP A 366 15.08 -25.39 33.36
CA ASP A 366 16.06 -25.50 32.27
C ASP A 366 16.87 -24.21 32.04
N GLY A 367 16.43 -23.08 32.61
CA GLY A 367 17.09 -21.78 32.54
C GLY A 367 16.73 -20.96 31.31
N ASP A 368 15.65 -21.28 30.57
CA ASP A 368 15.20 -20.53 29.39
C ASP A 368 14.62 -19.13 29.73
N LYS A 369 14.40 -18.84 31.02
CA LYS A 369 13.81 -17.62 31.59
C LYS A 369 12.31 -17.44 31.37
N LEU A 370 11.61 -18.52 31.04
CA LEU A 370 10.17 -18.62 30.91
C LEU A 370 9.65 -19.72 31.87
N PRO A 371 8.36 -19.71 32.23
CA PRO A 371 7.81 -20.78 33.06
C PRO A 371 7.79 -22.13 32.33
N ASP A 372 8.19 -23.16 33.05
CA ASP A 372 8.07 -24.57 32.69
C ASP A 372 6.61 -24.99 32.40
N VAL A 373 6.43 -25.93 31.47
CA VAL A 373 5.15 -26.60 31.22
C VAL A 373 5.27 -28.13 31.24
N ASP A 374 4.18 -28.81 31.55
CA ASP A 374 4.06 -30.28 31.47
C ASP A 374 3.69 -30.77 30.04
N ALA A 375 3.50 -32.09 29.88
CA ALA A 375 3.15 -32.70 28.60
C ALA A 375 1.76 -32.31 28.05
N LEU A 376 0.89 -31.73 28.90
CA LEU A 376 -0.42 -31.19 28.58
C LEU A 376 -0.40 -29.64 28.48
N GLY A 377 0.78 -29.01 28.57
CA GLY A 377 0.94 -27.57 28.46
C GLY A 377 0.48 -26.77 29.70
N ALA A 378 0.22 -27.41 30.83
CA ALA A 378 -0.06 -26.71 32.08
C ALA A 378 1.27 -26.24 32.72
N PHE A 379 1.27 -25.05 33.31
CA PHE A 379 2.47 -24.51 33.96
C PHE A 379 2.86 -25.34 35.18
N LYS A 380 4.14 -25.73 35.28
CA LYS A 380 4.66 -26.36 36.50
C LYS A 380 4.74 -25.33 37.62
N THR A 381 4.37 -25.75 38.82
CA THR A 381 4.52 -24.96 40.05
C THR A 381 5.42 -25.69 41.04
N LYS A 382 6.06 -24.92 41.92
CA LYS A 382 7.03 -25.43 42.90
C LYS A 382 6.43 -26.49 43.83
N ASP A 383 5.18 -26.30 44.22
CA ASP A 383 4.50 -27.08 45.25
C ASP A 383 3.43 -28.03 44.66
N GLY A 384 3.41 -28.22 43.33
CA GLY A 384 2.46 -29.08 42.61
C GLY A 384 1.02 -28.56 42.53
N THR A 385 0.73 -27.39 43.11
CA THR A 385 -0.59 -26.74 43.07
C THR A 385 -0.94 -26.19 41.69
N ALA A 386 -2.22 -26.10 41.33
CA ALA A 386 -2.64 -25.47 40.08
C ALA A 386 -2.18 -24.00 39.99
N ALA A 387 -1.54 -23.63 38.89
CA ALA A 387 -1.04 -22.28 38.67
C ALA A 387 -2.19 -21.23 38.62
N PRO A 388 -1.95 -19.96 39.04
CA PRO A 388 -2.95 -18.90 38.95
C PRO A 388 -3.43 -18.71 37.50
N THR A 389 -4.73 -18.83 37.24
CA THR A 389 -5.30 -18.54 35.91
C THR A 389 -5.35 -17.03 35.66
N PRO A 390 -4.93 -16.51 34.48
CA PRO A 390 -4.79 -15.06 34.26
C PRO A 390 -6.07 -14.29 34.58
N PHE A 391 -7.19 -14.67 33.95
CA PHE A 391 -8.55 -14.30 34.35
C PHE A 391 -9.23 -15.44 35.09
N PHE A 392 -10.32 -15.14 35.80
CA PHE A 392 -11.21 -16.15 36.35
C PHE A 392 -11.71 -17.11 35.24
N ALA A 393 -11.68 -18.41 35.55
CA ALA A 393 -12.23 -19.48 34.73
C ALA A 393 -13.21 -20.31 35.59
N VAL A 394 -14.32 -20.72 34.98
CA VAL A 394 -15.27 -21.66 35.59
C VAL A 394 -14.54 -22.97 35.92
N ASP A 395 -14.98 -23.66 36.97
CA ASP A 395 -14.39 -24.92 37.46
C ASP A 395 -12.91 -24.81 37.87
N THR A 396 -12.48 -23.63 38.37
CA THR A 396 -11.16 -23.44 39.00
C THR A 396 -11.27 -22.94 40.44
N VAL A 397 -10.47 -23.51 41.35
CA VAL A 397 -10.46 -23.13 42.77
C VAL A 397 -9.85 -21.73 42.92
N GLN A 398 -10.62 -20.78 43.48
CA GLN A 398 -10.17 -19.40 43.66
C GLN A 398 -9.24 -19.26 44.88
N ALA A 399 -7.95 -19.57 44.70
CA ALA A 399 -6.93 -19.46 45.74
C ALA A 399 -6.12 -18.13 45.72
N PHE A 400 -6.36 -17.24 44.74
CA PHE A 400 -5.48 -16.11 44.45
C PHE A 400 -6.23 -14.77 44.38
N PRO A 401 -5.69 -13.66 44.93
CA PRO A 401 -6.28 -12.32 44.78
C PRO A 401 -6.39 -11.88 43.32
N ARG A 402 -7.40 -11.05 43.03
CA ARG A 402 -7.67 -10.51 41.69
C ARG A 402 -8.04 -9.02 41.75
N ASP A 403 -7.80 -8.30 40.65
CA ASP A 403 -8.21 -6.91 40.50
C ASP A 403 -9.67 -6.76 40.01
N ALA A 404 -10.12 -5.51 39.84
CA ALA A 404 -11.46 -5.19 39.33
C ALA A 404 -11.73 -5.73 37.90
N PHE A 405 -10.70 -6.09 37.14
CA PHE A 405 -10.80 -6.73 35.82
C PHE A 405 -10.64 -8.26 35.89
N GLN A 406 -10.68 -8.84 37.10
CA GLN A 406 -10.48 -10.27 37.39
C GLN A 406 -9.09 -10.82 37.03
N ARG A 407 -8.08 -9.94 36.88
CA ARG A 407 -6.69 -10.32 36.58
C ARG A 407 -5.99 -10.78 37.86
N ALA A 408 -5.25 -11.90 37.79
CA ALA A 408 -4.57 -12.48 38.95
C ALA A 408 -3.43 -11.59 39.49
N LEU A 409 -3.35 -11.47 40.82
CA LEU A 409 -2.40 -10.61 41.53
C LEU A 409 -1.48 -11.39 42.49
N SER A 410 -0.24 -10.90 42.64
CA SER A 410 0.73 -11.30 43.66
C SER A 410 1.29 -10.05 44.35
N GLY A 411 1.15 -9.94 45.67
CA GLY A 411 1.61 -8.76 46.43
C GLY A 411 1.00 -7.41 45.99
N GLY A 412 -0.10 -7.41 45.24
CA GLY A 412 -0.70 -6.22 44.61
C GLY A 412 -0.22 -5.93 43.18
N ALA A 413 0.83 -6.59 42.70
CA ALA A 413 1.24 -6.57 41.30
C ALA A 413 0.51 -7.65 40.49
N LEU A 414 0.50 -7.55 39.16
CA LEU A 414 -0.07 -8.58 38.27
C LEU A 414 0.87 -9.79 38.16
N TYR A 415 0.30 -11.01 38.04
CA TYR A 415 1.09 -12.21 37.72
C TYR A 415 1.51 -12.29 36.24
N TYR A 416 0.72 -11.70 35.34
CA TYR A 416 0.84 -11.82 33.90
C TYR A 416 0.85 -10.46 33.21
N ASP A 417 1.43 -10.39 32.01
CA ASP A 417 1.26 -9.27 31.10
C ASP A 417 -0.11 -9.35 30.39
N TYR A 418 -0.71 -8.19 30.09
CA TYR A 418 -2.02 -8.09 29.42
C TYR A 418 -2.00 -7.08 28.28
N ILE A 419 -2.89 -7.27 27.30
CA ILE A 419 -3.07 -6.41 26.12
C ILE A 419 -4.49 -5.85 26.15
N ASP A 420 -4.64 -4.53 26.00
CA ASP A 420 -5.96 -3.89 25.88
C ASP A 420 -6.42 -3.93 24.43
N THR A 421 -7.27 -4.91 24.12
CA THR A 421 -7.85 -5.13 22.78
C THR A 421 -8.84 -4.05 22.33
N SER A 422 -9.14 -3.04 23.16
CA SER A 422 -9.86 -1.84 22.73
C SER A 422 -8.95 -0.76 22.17
N LYS A 423 -7.62 -0.90 22.34
CA LYS A 423 -6.60 0.11 22.00
C LYS A 423 -5.42 -0.48 21.21
N THR A 424 -5.61 -1.60 20.55
CA THR A 424 -4.63 -2.16 19.61
C THR A 424 -4.85 -1.63 18.19
N PHE A 425 -3.82 -1.58 17.36
CA PHE A 425 -3.97 -1.20 15.95
C PHE A 425 -5.01 -2.08 15.20
N ALA A 426 -5.08 -3.38 15.51
CA ALA A 426 -6.14 -4.26 15.00
C ALA A 426 -7.56 -3.79 15.37
N ALA A 427 -7.76 -3.15 16.53
CA ALA A 427 -9.04 -2.60 16.93
C ALA A 427 -9.43 -1.37 16.10
N SER A 428 -8.47 -0.52 15.72
CA SER A 428 -8.68 0.55 14.74
C SER A 428 -9.04 -0.05 13.38
N MET A 429 -8.18 -0.93 12.85
CA MET A 429 -8.37 -1.54 11.54
C MET A 429 -9.71 -2.28 11.41
N MET A 430 -10.21 -2.95 12.46
CA MET A 430 -11.55 -3.57 12.46
C MET A 430 -12.72 -2.59 12.49
N GLN A 431 -12.51 -1.32 12.87
CA GLN A 431 -13.48 -0.24 12.70
C GLN A 431 -13.44 0.31 11.27
N ASP A 432 -12.23 0.56 10.74
CA ASP A 432 -12.02 1.09 9.39
C ASP A 432 -12.53 0.13 8.31
N MET A 433 -12.26 -1.18 8.48
CA MET A 433 -12.72 -2.26 7.61
C MET A 433 -14.23 -2.32 7.43
N ARG A 434 -15.05 -1.74 8.32
CA ARG A 434 -16.52 -1.74 8.19
C ARG A 434 -16.98 -1.07 6.89
N SER A 435 -16.28 -0.03 6.45
CA SER A 435 -16.55 0.65 5.18
C SER A 435 -16.03 -0.13 3.97
N LEU A 436 -14.98 -0.95 4.13
CA LEU A 436 -14.36 -1.71 3.05
C LEU A 436 -15.11 -3.01 2.70
N VAL A 437 -16.07 -3.42 3.54
CA VAL A 437 -16.85 -4.66 3.39
C VAL A 437 -18.36 -4.43 3.37
N ASN A 438 -18.83 -3.18 3.29
CA ASN A 438 -20.25 -2.87 3.25
C ASN A 438 -20.83 -3.19 1.86
N PRO A 439 -21.76 -4.17 1.73
CA PRO A 439 -22.25 -4.64 0.43
C PRO A 439 -23.26 -3.70 -0.24
N ASP A 440 -23.56 -2.54 0.34
CA ASP A 440 -24.44 -1.55 -0.27
C ASP A 440 -23.81 -0.96 -1.55
N ALA A 441 -24.41 -1.31 -2.69
CA ALA A 441 -24.02 -0.83 -4.00
C ALA A 441 -24.24 0.68 -4.19
N ALA A 442 -25.22 1.29 -3.49
CA ALA A 442 -25.44 2.73 -3.52
C ALA A 442 -24.36 3.49 -2.71
N ALA A 443 -23.77 2.84 -1.70
CA ALA A 443 -22.65 3.37 -0.94
C ALA A 443 -21.28 3.12 -1.60
N THR A 444 -21.23 2.43 -2.76
CA THR A 444 -20.02 2.04 -3.51
C THR A 444 -18.93 1.29 -2.72
N GLN A 445 -19.33 0.59 -1.66
CA GLN A 445 -18.44 0.09 -0.60
C GLN A 445 -18.08 -1.41 -0.64
N GLY A 446 -18.29 -2.07 -1.78
CA GLY A 446 -17.78 -3.42 -2.06
C GLY A 446 -16.24 -3.52 -2.15
N THR A 447 -15.49 -2.58 -1.58
CA THR A 447 -14.08 -2.28 -1.83
C THR A 447 -13.15 -3.49 -1.74
N LEU A 448 -13.31 -4.34 -0.72
CA LEU A 448 -12.50 -5.54 -0.57
C LEU A 448 -12.79 -6.59 -1.67
N MET A 449 -14.05 -6.73 -2.08
CA MET A 449 -14.44 -7.62 -3.18
C MET A 449 -13.92 -7.07 -4.52
N ASP A 450 -14.10 -5.77 -4.77
CA ASP A 450 -13.58 -5.05 -5.94
C ASP A 450 -12.06 -5.23 -6.09
N LEU A 451 -11.29 -5.17 -4.98
CA LEU A 451 -9.87 -5.49 -4.95
C LEU A 451 -9.60 -6.97 -5.31
N THR A 452 -10.31 -7.92 -4.71
CA THR A 452 -10.08 -9.36 -4.99
C THR A 452 -10.48 -9.78 -6.40
N ALA A 453 -11.42 -9.09 -7.05
CA ALA A 453 -11.84 -9.38 -8.42
C ALA A 453 -10.71 -9.17 -9.46
N GLY A 454 -9.82 -8.22 -9.21
CA GLY A 454 -8.68 -7.93 -10.09
C GLY A 454 -7.46 -8.83 -9.87
N LEU A 455 -7.22 -9.28 -8.63
CA LEU A 455 -6.02 -10.06 -8.27
C LEU A 455 -5.72 -11.27 -9.18
N PRO A 456 -6.70 -12.10 -9.62
CA PRO A 456 -6.45 -13.22 -10.53
C PRO A 456 -5.77 -12.82 -11.85
N VAL A 457 -6.00 -11.60 -12.34
CA VAL A 457 -5.44 -11.09 -13.60
C VAL A 457 -4.01 -10.57 -13.39
N MET A 458 -3.78 -9.84 -12.29
CA MET A 458 -2.46 -9.33 -11.89
C MET A 458 -1.47 -10.45 -11.55
N VAL A 459 -1.99 -11.53 -10.94
CA VAL A 459 -1.23 -12.75 -10.59
C VAL A 459 -0.75 -13.51 -11.83
N GLY A 460 -1.31 -13.25 -13.02
CA GLY A 460 -0.88 -13.82 -14.28
C GLY A 460 -1.67 -15.06 -14.72
N GLY A 461 -1.39 -15.51 -15.94
CA GLY A 461 -2.10 -16.62 -16.58
C GLY A 461 -2.06 -17.93 -15.79
N ARG A 462 -3.05 -18.80 -16.03
CA ARG A 462 -3.15 -20.15 -15.45
C ARG A 462 -3.10 -21.23 -16.52
N ASP A 463 -2.92 -22.49 -16.10
CA ASP A 463 -2.95 -23.68 -16.98
C ASP A 463 -4.34 -24.00 -17.57
N GLY A 464 -5.37 -23.21 -17.22
CA GLY A 464 -6.77 -23.39 -17.62
C GLY A 464 -7.44 -24.67 -17.08
N SER A 465 -6.71 -25.52 -16.37
CA SER A 465 -7.11 -26.91 -16.09
C SER A 465 -6.28 -27.51 -14.95
N PHE A 466 -6.80 -28.54 -14.28
CA PHE A 466 -6.08 -29.25 -13.21
C PHE A 466 -5.05 -30.23 -13.79
N LYS A 467 -3.97 -29.71 -14.41
CA LYS A 467 -2.93 -30.52 -15.09
C LYS A 467 -1.59 -30.57 -14.35
N THR A 468 -1.32 -29.61 -13.47
CA THR A 468 -0.06 -29.56 -12.71
C THR A 468 -0.24 -30.37 -11.43
N GLU A 469 0.71 -31.26 -11.12
CA GLU A 469 0.62 -32.20 -10.01
C GLU A 469 1.63 -31.89 -8.89
N ARG A 470 1.18 -31.87 -7.64
CA ARG A 470 2.07 -31.92 -6.46
C ARG A 470 1.94 -33.30 -5.81
N ARG A 471 3.07 -33.99 -5.64
CA ARG A 471 3.16 -35.25 -4.88
C ARG A 471 3.67 -34.99 -3.46
N TYR A 472 3.27 -35.83 -2.52
CA TYR A 472 3.62 -35.76 -1.10
C TYR A 472 4.47 -36.96 -0.66
N ASP A 473 5.11 -36.85 0.50
CA ASP A 473 6.03 -37.88 1.02
C ASP A 473 5.32 -39.23 1.32
N ASN A 474 3.99 -39.20 1.53
CA ASN A 474 3.16 -40.39 1.74
C ASN A 474 2.76 -41.10 0.44
N GLY A 475 3.13 -40.58 -0.73
CA GLY A 475 2.81 -41.13 -2.05
C GLY A 475 1.51 -40.61 -2.67
N GLU A 476 0.69 -39.86 -1.93
CA GLU A 476 -0.50 -39.19 -2.48
C GLU A 476 -0.10 -37.99 -3.36
N SER A 477 -1.03 -37.54 -4.20
CA SER A 477 -0.83 -36.35 -5.02
C SER A 477 -2.11 -35.57 -5.28
N VAL A 478 -1.95 -34.28 -5.60
CA VAL A 478 -3.04 -33.39 -5.95
C VAL A 478 -2.74 -32.68 -7.27
N ALA A 479 -3.69 -32.79 -8.21
CA ALA A 479 -3.71 -32.01 -9.43
C ALA A 479 -4.32 -30.62 -9.17
N PHE A 480 -3.69 -29.55 -9.65
CA PHE A 480 -4.13 -28.18 -9.46
C PHE A 480 -3.90 -27.33 -10.73
N ASN A 481 -4.54 -26.15 -10.75
CA ASN A 481 -4.48 -25.22 -11.88
C ASN A 481 -3.46 -24.13 -11.54
N GLN A 482 -2.20 -24.33 -11.94
CA GLN A 482 -1.07 -23.51 -11.51
C GLN A 482 -1.23 -22.07 -12.03
N VAL A 483 -0.66 -21.12 -11.28
CA VAL A 483 -0.32 -19.80 -11.80
C VAL A 483 1.02 -19.90 -12.51
N LYS A 484 1.08 -19.47 -13.76
CA LYS A 484 2.30 -19.41 -14.54
C LYS A 484 3.22 -18.33 -13.99
N ALA A 485 4.05 -18.69 -13.02
CA ALA A 485 4.86 -17.74 -12.27
C ALA A 485 5.85 -16.94 -13.15
N ASN A 486 6.22 -17.42 -14.34
CA ASN A 486 6.98 -16.66 -15.33
C ASN A 486 6.17 -15.50 -15.95
N GLU A 487 4.87 -15.70 -16.21
CA GLU A 487 3.92 -14.72 -16.82
C GLU A 487 3.19 -13.85 -15.75
N SER A 488 3.85 -13.57 -14.62
CA SER A 488 3.22 -13.01 -13.41
C SER A 488 3.75 -11.61 -13.05
N PRO A 489 3.15 -10.52 -13.56
CA PRO A 489 3.67 -9.17 -13.36
C PRO A 489 3.52 -8.67 -11.92
N LEU A 490 2.59 -9.21 -11.12
CA LEU A 490 2.58 -8.99 -9.68
C LEU A 490 3.85 -9.51 -8.99
N LEU A 491 4.43 -10.64 -9.46
CA LEU A 491 5.71 -11.12 -8.95
C LEU A 491 6.89 -10.27 -9.44
N ASP A 492 6.81 -9.67 -10.62
CA ASP A 492 7.79 -8.67 -11.09
C ASP A 492 7.75 -7.39 -10.26
N LEU A 493 6.56 -6.88 -9.93
CA LEU A 493 6.39 -5.72 -9.05
C LEU A 493 6.96 -5.98 -7.64
N VAL A 494 6.62 -7.14 -7.05
CA VAL A 494 7.16 -7.56 -5.75
C VAL A 494 8.69 -7.74 -5.80
N TYR A 495 9.23 -8.27 -6.90
CA TYR A 495 10.67 -8.39 -7.10
C TYR A 495 11.35 -7.02 -7.23
N ALA A 496 10.78 -6.09 -8.00
CA ALA A 496 11.31 -4.74 -8.20
C ALA A 496 11.36 -3.94 -6.90
N LEU A 497 10.28 -3.97 -6.12
CA LEU A 497 10.23 -3.40 -4.77
C LEU A 497 11.26 -4.10 -3.85
N GLY A 498 11.39 -5.43 -3.93
CA GLY A 498 12.41 -6.19 -3.20
C GLY A 498 13.86 -5.81 -3.55
N GLN A 499 14.14 -5.42 -4.80
CA GLN A 499 15.46 -4.90 -5.20
C GLN A 499 15.72 -3.49 -4.64
N MET A 500 14.71 -2.62 -4.64
CA MET A 500 14.79 -1.29 -4.03
C MET A 500 15.02 -1.38 -2.51
N MET A 501 14.26 -2.25 -1.82
CA MET A 501 14.46 -2.57 -0.40
C MET A 501 15.83 -3.22 -0.14
N GLY A 502 16.40 -3.90 -1.13
CA GLY A 502 17.71 -4.54 -1.04
C GLY A 502 18.91 -3.57 -1.08
N ASP A 503 18.69 -2.27 -1.28
CA ASP A 503 19.79 -1.31 -1.39
C ASP A 503 20.32 -0.77 -0.04
N LYS A 504 21.61 -0.43 -0.02
CA LYS A 504 22.32 0.18 1.12
C LYS A 504 21.62 1.44 1.68
N SER A 505 20.93 2.20 0.83
CA SER A 505 20.26 3.46 1.19
C SER A 505 18.93 3.26 1.92
N PHE A 506 18.27 2.10 1.73
CA PHE A 506 16.87 1.93 2.09
C PHE A 506 16.61 1.97 3.60
N ASP A 507 17.56 1.53 4.45
CA ASP A 507 17.44 1.67 5.91
C ASP A 507 17.32 3.14 6.35
N GLN A 508 17.98 4.06 5.62
CA GLN A 508 17.91 5.49 5.90
C GLN A 508 16.67 6.14 5.32
N VAL A 509 16.15 5.67 4.18
CA VAL A 509 14.83 6.09 3.67
C VAL A 509 13.74 5.69 4.66
N LEU A 510 13.84 4.49 5.23
CA LEU A 510 12.97 4.03 6.30
C LEU A 510 13.13 4.89 7.57
N LEU A 511 14.36 5.12 8.06
CA LEU A 511 14.55 5.95 9.26
C LEU A 511 14.12 7.42 9.04
N LEU A 512 14.33 7.98 7.84
CA LEU A 512 13.80 9.29 7.46
C LEU A 512 12.26 9.30 7.48
N THR A 513 11.63 8.26 6.93
CA THR A 513 10.17 8.08 7.01
C THR A 513 9.68 8.05 8.47
N LYS A 514 10.34 7.29 9.35
CA LYS A 514 10.06 7.29 10.80
C LYS A 514 10.20 8.69 11.41
N GLN A 515 11.29 9.40 11.12
CA GLN A 515 11.51 10.76 11.64
C GLN A 515 10.44 11.74 11.14
N LEU A 516 10.05 11.69 9.86
CA LEU A 516 9.00 12.54 9.29
C LEU A 516 7.65 12.26 9.94
N PHE A 517 7.25 11.00 10.09
CA PHE A 517 6.02 10.63 10.80
C PHE A 517 6.07 10.91 12.32
N ALA A 518 7.25 11.02 12.93
CA ALA A 518 7.40 11.41 14.33
C ALA A 518 7.43 12.93 14.56
N THR A 519 7.90 13.73 13.60
CA THR A 519 8.24 15.16 13.82
C THR A 519 7.66 16.16 12.82
N LYS A 520 7.20 15.70 11.65
CA LYS A 520 6.72 16.53 10.51
C LYS A 520 5.35 16.07 9.99
N GLN A 521 4.46 15.67 10.91
CA GLN A 521 3.16 15.09 10.57
C GLN A 521 2.26 16.01 9.73
N ALA A 522 2.25 17.32 10.00
CA ALA A 522 1.47 18.30 9.24
C ALA A 522 2.00 18.44 7.80
N ASP A 523 3.31 18.54 7.60
CA ASP A 523 3.93 18.66 6.28
C ASP A 523 3.66 17.42 5.43
N LEU A 524 3.77 16.22 6.02
CA LEU A 524 3.36 14.96 5.39
C LEU A 524 1.87 14.94 5.04
N ALA A 525 1.00 15.28 5.99
CA ALA A 525 -0.45 15.28 5.77
C ALA A 525 -0.86 16.29 4.68
N ARG A 526 -0.17 17.43 4.58
CA ARG A 526 -0.35 18.41 3.50
C ARG A 526 0.07 17.87 2.13
N VAL A 527 1.21 17.19 2.04
CA VAL A 527 1.64 16.55 0.78
C VAL A 527 0.69 15.41 0.37
N VAL A 528 0.19 14.62 1.33
CA VAL A 528 -0.84 13.61 1.07
C VAL A 528 -2.15 14.27 0.62
N ALA A 529 -2.60 15.33 1.28
CA ALA A 529 -3.83 16.05 0.91
C ALA A 529 -3.74 16.63 -0.50
N ALA A 530 -2.60 17.24 -0.85
CA ALA A 530 -2.37 17.77 -2.20
C ALA A 530 -2.25 16.67 -3.27
N GLY A 531 -1.65 15.52 -2.93
CA GLY A 531 -1.62 14.34 -3.81
C GLY A 531 -3.01 13.73 -4.03
N MET A 532 -3.83 13.66 -2.98
CA MET A 532 -5.23 13.20 -3.08
C MET A 532 -6.09 14.19 -3.87
N ALA A 533 -5.88 15.50 -3.72
CA ALA A 533 -6.52 16.52 -4.56
C ALA A 533 -6.12 16.37 -6.04
N ALA A 534 -4.83 16.18 -6.34
CA ALA A 534 -4.35 15.96 -7.70
C ALA A 534 -4.89 14.66 -8.33
N ARG A 535 -5.02 13.59 -7.54
CA ARG A 535 -5.74 12.37 -7.96
C ARG A 535 -7.20 12.66 -8.27
N ASN A 536 -7.88 13.45 -7.44
CA ASN A 536 -9.30 13.73 -7.63
C ASN A 536 -9.55 14.56 -8.90
N ALA A 537 -8.69 15.54 -9.19
CA ALA A 537 -8.67 16.25 -10.47
C ALA A 537 -8.47 15.28 -11.66
N ALA A 538 -7.54 14.33 -11.54
CA ALA A 538 -7.28 13.33 -12.58
C ALA A 538 -8.44 12.34 -12.80
N LEU A 539 -9.35 12.18 -11.83
CA LEU A 539 -10.59 11.39 -11.99
C LEU A 539 -11.70 12.18 -12.71
N VAL A 540 -11.62 13.50 -12.73
CA VAL A 540 -12.52 14.40 -13.49
C VAL A 540 -12.05 14.54 -14.94
N HIS A 541 -10.76 14.81 -15.16
CA HIS A 541 -10.14 15.05 -16.47
C HIS A 541 -9.90 13.76 -17.27
N LYS A 542 -10.98 13.12 -17.73
CA LYS A 542 -10.95 11.87 -18.50
C LYS A 542 -10.34 12.00 -19.90
N GLU A 543 -10.24 13.22 -20.42
CA GLU A 543 -9.57 13.54 -21.67
C GLU A 543 -8.04 13.42 -21.58
N ALA A 544 -7.46 13.58 -20.38
CA ALA A 544 -6.02 13.55 -20.13
C ALA A 544 -5.49 12.11 -20.28
N THR A 545 -5.10 11.76 -21.51
CA THR A 545 -4.74 10.39 -21.91
C THR A 545 -3.52 10.37 -22.83
N VAL A 546 -2.60 9.42 -22.59
CA VAL A 546 -1.42 9.18 -23.44
C VAL A 546 -1.59 7.83 -24.16
N PRO A 547 -1.29 7.72 -25.47
CA PRO A 547 -1.28 6.44 -26.18
C PRO A 547 -0.33 5.41 -25.56
N LEU A 548 -0.75 4.13 -25.49
CA LEU A 548 0.04 3.03 -24.91
C LEU A 548 1.42 2.78 -25.54
N LYS A 549 1.68 3.34 -26.73
CA LYS A 549 2.98 3.26 -27.43
C LYS A 549 3.86 4.51 -27.27
N SER A 550 3.43 5.48 -26.46
CA SER A 550 4.18 6.71 -26.21
C SER A 550 5.47 6.44 -25.47
N THR A 551 6.59 6.89 -26.04
CA THR A 551 7.91 6.86 -25.38
C THR A 551 8.15 8.06 -24.46
N PHE A 552 7.16 8.94 -24.24
CA PHE A 552 7.31 10.12 -23.38
C PHE A 552 7.84 9.76 -21.99
N TRP A 553 7.20 8.80 -21.32
CA TRP A 553 7.65 8.35 -20.00
C TRP A 553 8.97 7.59 -20.03
N ASP A 554 9.27 6.85 -21.11
CA ASP A 554 10.56 6.18 -21.27
C ASP A 554 11.72 7.20 -21.38
N GLU A 555 11.55 8.23 -22.20
CA GLU A 555 12.54 9.30 -22.40
C GLU A 555 12.67 10.21 -21.18
N MET A 556 11.58 10.46 -20.46
CA MET A 556 11.62 11.14 -19.16
C MET A 556 12.31 10.30 -18.08
N ILE A 557 12.16 8.96 -18.08
CA ILE A 557 12.89 8.07 -17.17
C ILE A 557 14.40 8.05 -17.49
N GLU A 558 14.79 8.05 -18.77
CA GLU A 558 16.20 8.19 -19.16
C GLU A 558 16.78 9.55 -18.74
N LEU A 559 16.03 10.64 -18.91
CA LEU A 559 16.42 11.97 -18.44
C LEU A 559 16.56 12.02 -16.91
N MET A 560 15.63 11.44 -16.15
CA MET A 560 15.73 11.35 -14.69
C MET A 560 16.92 10.49 -14.25
N GLY A 561 17.23 9.41 -14.98
CA GLY A 561 18.45 8.62 -14.78
C GLY A 561 19.73 9.43 -15.06
N ASP A 562 19.73 10.25 -16.11
CA ASP A 562 20.85 11.13 -16.47
C ASP A 562 21.06 12.28 -15.46
N ILE A 563 19.97 12.81 -14.86
CA ILE A 563 20.04 13.77 -13.73
C ILE A 563 20.52 13.07 -12.45
N ALA A 564 20.01 11.87 -12.15
CA ALA A 564 20.37 11.15 -10.92
C ALA A 564 21.82 10.66 -10.91
N LYS A 565 22.31 10.14 -12.05
CA LYS A 565 23.69 9.65 -12.19
C LYS A 565 24.72 10.77 -12.23
N ASP A 566 24.29 12.01 -12.45
CA ASP A 566 25.16 13.18 -12.52
C ASP A 566 25.94 13.39 -11.21
N LYS A 567 27.23 13.69 -11.39
CA LYS A 567 28.24 13.90 -10.34
C LYS A 567 29.08 15.14 -10.65
N SER A 568 28.56 16.05 -11.46
CA SER A 568 29.09 17.41 -11.53
C SER A 568 28.92 18.08 -10.17
N VAL A 569 29.81 19.03 -9.88
CA VAL A 569 29.84 19.75 -8.60
C VAL A 569 29.68 21.22 -8.91
N ASN A 570 28.69 21.83 -8.28
CA ASN A 570 28.34 23.23 -8.47
C ASN A 570 29.52 24.12 -8.07
N VAL A 571 29.74 25.20 -8.80
CA VAL A 571 30.66 26.27 -8.39
C VAL A 571 29.85 27.51 -8.04
N ASP A 572 30.13 28.08 -6.87
CA ASP A 572 29.50 29.33 -6.46
C ASP A 572 30.01 30.53 -7.29
N GLY A 573 29.46 31.73 -7.02
CA GLY A 573 29.85 32.97 -7.71
C GLY A 573 31.32 33.39 -7.52
N SER A 574 32.08 32.73 -6.64
CA SER A 574 33.53 32.91 -6.48
C SER A 574 34.36 31.82 -7.17
N GLY A 575 33.70 30.82 -7.78
CA GLY A 575 34.33 29.67 -8.41
C GLY A 575 34.65 28.51 -7.45
N ILE A 576 34.19 28.58 -6.19
CA ILE A 576 34.45 27.54 -5.17
C ILE A 576 33.40 26.42 -5.29
N ALA A 577 33.87 25.18 -5.29
CA ALA A 577 33.01 24.00 -5.40
C ALA A 577 32.16 23.81 -4.12
N THR A 578 30.83 23.75 -4.25
CA THR A 578 29.90 23.62 -3.10
C THR A 578 29.89 22.23 -2.46
N GLY A 579 30.46 21.23 -3.15
CA GLY A 579 30.46 19.82 -2.74
C GLY A 579 29.15 19.06 -2.98
N LYS A 580 28.08 19.74 -3.45
CA LYS A 580 26.79 19.13 -3.79
C LYS A 580 26.77 18.64 -5.24
N THR A 581 25.89 17.68 -5.52
CA THR A 581 25.59 17.18 -6.87
C THR A 581 24.28 17.77 -7.42
N LEU A 582 24.06 17.71 -8.74
CA LEU A 582 22.91 18.36 -9.42
C LEU A 582 21.56 18.05 -8.77
N LEU A 583 21.29 16.79 -8.42
CA LEU A 583 20.01 16.44 -7.80
C LEU A 583 19.85 17.00 -6.38
N GLU A 584 20.95 17.20 -5.63
CA GLU A 584 20.91 17.85 -4.30
C GLU A 584 20.64 19.35 -4.42
N ASP A 585 21.21 20.03 -5.43
CA ASP A 585 20.90 21.44 -5.69
C ASP A 585 19.50 21.65 -6.28
N LEU A 586 18.97 20.70 -7.06
CA LEU A 586 17.57 20.71 -7.50
C LEU A 586 16.60 20.51 -6.33
N MET A 587 16.93 19.62 -5.39
CA MET A 587 16.18 19.49 -4.13
C MET A 587 16.26 20.76 -3.28
N ASP A 588 17.42 21.41 -3.25
CA ASP A 588 17.59 22.68 -2.54
C ASP A 588 16.84 23.84 -3.19
N ALA A 589 16.75 23.86 -4.52
CA ALA A 589 15.96 24.82 -5.30
C ALA A 589 14.45 24.63 -5.09
N LEU A 590 13.97 23.39 -5.01
CA LEU A 590 12.58 23.10 -4.65
C LEU A 590 12.20 23.55 -3.23
N ALA A 591 13.19 23.83 -2.36
CA ALA A 591 12.97 24.44 -1.04
C ALA A 591 13.11 25.97 -1.02
N ASP A 592 13.47 26.63 -2.13
CA ASP A 592 13.63 28.08 -2.24
C ASP A 592 12.26 28.78 -2.19
N ASP A 593 12.16 29.90 -1.45
CA ASP A 593 10.93 30.68 -1.29
C ASP A 593 10.33 31.13 -2.62
N ALA A 594 11.15 31.51 -3.61
CA ALA A 594 10.67 31.96 -4.92
C ALA A 594 9.88 30.85 -5.66
N THR A 595 10.28 29.59 -5.51
CA THR A 595 9.66 28.45 -6.19
C THR A 595 8.28 28.09 -5.64
N ALA A 596 7.82 28.66 -4.51
CA ALA A 596 6.41 28.54 -4.06
C ALA A 596 5.41 29.01 -5.12
N ASN A 597 5.75 30.08 -5.86
CA ASN A 597 4.84 30.71 -6.82
C ASN A 597 4.91 30.08 -8.21
N LEU A 598 5.84 29.15 -8.46
CA LEU A 598 6.03 28.53 -9.78
C LEU A 598 4.75 27.83 -10.28
N GLY A 599 3.96 27.24 -9.38
CA GLY A 599 2.65 26.67 -9.70
C GLY A 599 1.62 27.71 -10.18
N GLN A 600 1.64 28.91 -9.59
CA GLN A 600 0.78 30.03 -9.99
C GLN A 600 1.16 30.59 -11.37
N SER A 601 2.40 30.40 -11.82
CA SER A 601 2.80 30.70 -13.19
C SER A 601 2.48 29.55 -14.17
N MET A 602 2.81 28.31 -13.78
CA MET A 602 2.74 27.15 -14.68
C MET A 602 1.31 26.64 -14.93
N GLY A 603 0.40 26.72 -13.96
CA GLY A 603 -1.00 26.35 -14.15
C GLY A 603 -1.70 27.19 -15.22
N PRO A 604 -1.64 28.53 -15.16
CA PRO A 604 -2.07 29.42 -16.23
C PRO A 604 -1.33 29.19 -17.55
N PHE A 605 -0.01 28.93 -17.54
CA PHE A 605 0.70 28.65 -18.79
C PHE A 605 0.19 27.42 -19.53
N ALA A 606 -0.25 26.37 -18.82
CA ALA A 606 -0.85 25.19 -19.45
C ALA A 606 -2.22 25.48 -20.08
N THR A 607 -3.00 26.39 -19.50
CA THR A 607 -4.42 26.58 -19.85
C THR A 607 -4.71 27.76 -20.77
N LEU A 608 -3.81 28.74 -20.86
CA LEU A 608 -4.00 30.01 -21.56
C LEU A 608 -3.16 30.12 -22.84
N LYS A 609 -3.64 30.91 -23.82
CA LYS A 609 -3.06 31.03 -25.17
C LYS A 609 -2.71 32.46 -25.63
N ASP A 610 -2.82 33.46 -24.76
CA ASP A 610 -2.56 34.86 -25.10
C ASP A 610 -1.22 35.08 -25.81
N GLU A 611 -1.18 36.01 -26.76
CA GLU A 611 0.06 36.55 -27.34
C GLU A 611 0.61 37.67 -26.45
N ILE A 612 1.84 37.52 -25.97
CA ILE A 612 2.55 38.53 -25.15
C ILE A 612 3.73 39.08 -25.95
N SER A 613 3.93 40.40 -25.96
CA SER A 613 5.05 41.05 -26.65
C SER A 613 5.54 42.27 -25.88
N TYR A 614 6.68 42.85 -26.25
CA TYR A 614 7.17 44.08 -25.62
C TYR A 614 6.28 45.30 -26.00
N ASP A 615 6.21 46.31 -25.13
CA ASP A 615 5.48 47.55 -25.46
C ASP A 615 6.35 48.44 -26.38
N ARG A 616 5.88 48.66 -27.61
CA ARG A 616 6.54 49.59 -28.56
C ARG A 616 6.55 51.04 -28.05
N ASN A 617 5.69 51.38 -27.10
CA ASN A 617 5.70 52.70 -26.46
C ASN A 617 6.64 52.81 -25.25
N ASN A 618 7.10 51.70 -24.72
CA ASN A 618 8.01 51.63 -23.58
C ASN A 618 8.84 50.34 -23.71
N ILE A 619 9.82 50.35 -24.61
CA ILE A 619 10.55 49.14 -25.02
C ILE A 619 11.16 48.40 -23.82
N SER A 620 11.73 49.13 -22.85
CA SER A 620 12.32 48.58 -21.61
C SER A 620 11.29 48.32 -20.49
N GLY A 621 10.01 48.61 -20.73
CA GLY A 621 8.92 48.39 -19.79
C GLY A 621 8.38 46.94 -19.79
N PRO A 622 7.36 46.66 -18.95
CA PRO A 622 6.72 45.35 -18.89
C PRO A 622 6.08 44.96 -20.22
N ALA A 623 6.18 43.67 -20.59
CA ALA A 623 5.49 43.15 -21.76
C ALA A 623 3.95 43.35 -21.70
N VAL A 624 3.33 43.56 -22.85
CA VAL A 624 1.88 43.76 -23.06
C VAL A 624 1.22 42.52 -23.65
N ASN A 625 -0.04 42.29 -23.27
CA ASN A 625 -0.91 41.26 -23.81
C ASN A 625 -1.60 41.79 -25.07
N LEU A 626 -1.20 41.28 -26.24
CA LEU A 626 -1.73 41.68 -27.55
C LEU A 626 -3.14 41.15 -27.79
N THR A 627 -3.44 39.94 -27.31
CA THR A 627 -4.76 39.29 -27.43
C THR A 627 -5.84 40.11 -26.72
N THR A 628 -5.54 40.64 -25.53
CA THR A 628 -6.51 41.43 -24.74
C THR A 628 -6.29 42.94 -24.81
N LYS A 629 -5.23 43.40 -25.48
CA LYS A 629 -4.82 44.81 -25.62
C LYS A 629 -4.64 45.54 -24.28
N THR A 630 -4.00 44.88 -23.30
CA THR A 630 -3.71 45.44 -21.98
C THR A 630 -2.31 45.10 -21.49
N ALA A 631 -1.79 45.82 -20.50
CA ALA A 631 -0.53 45.45 -19.83
C ALA A 631 -0.66 44.26 -18.84
N GLY A 632 -1.87 43.70 -18.69
CA GLY A 632 -2.15 42.63 -17.72
C GLY A 632 -1.52 41.28 -18.05
N ASP A 633 -1.74 40.30 -17.17
CA ASP A 633 -1.37 38.91 -17.41
C ASP A 633 -2.26 38.24 -18.49
N PRO A 634 -1.85 37.06 -19.02
CA PRO A 634 -2.69 36.19 -19.82
C PRO A 634 -4.04 35.87 -19.16
N LYS A 635 -5.11 35.74 -19.96
CA LYS A 635 -6.45 35.35 -19.48
C LYS A 635 -7.37 34.70 -20.53
N THR A 636 -6.89 34.42 -21.74
CA THR A 636 -7.66 33.78 -22.81
C THR A 636 -7.39 32.26 -22.83
N PRO A 637 -8.37 31.40 -22.50
CA PRO A 637 -8.18 29.95 -22.48
C PRO A 637 -7.95 29.35 -23.88
N VAL A 638 -7.20 28.25 -23.95
CA VAL A 638 -7.08 27.40 -25.15
C VAL A 638 -8.44 26.83 -25.54
N ASP A 639 -8.80 26.90 -26.83
CA ASP A 639 -10.01 26.25 -27.35
C ASP A 639 -9.67 24.82 -27.78
N ARG A 640 -10.17 23.82 -27.02
CA ARG A 640 -9.92 22.39 -27.27
C ARG A 640 -10.67 21.83 -28.47
N ASN A 641 -11.65 22.55 -29.01
CA ASN A 641 -12.37 22.16 -30.23
C ASN A 641 -11.49 22.38 -31.46
N GLN A 642 -10.76 23.49 -31.49
CA GLN A 642 -9.83 23.87 -32.54
C GLN A 642 -8.56 22.99 -32.56
N PRO A 643 -7.76 23.01 -33.65
CA PRO A 643 -6.44 22.41 -33.69
C PRO A 643 -5.44 23.06 -32.71
N ASP A 644 -4.49 22.30 -32.18
CA ASP A 644 -3.38 22.81 -31.36
C ASP A 644 -2.19 23.28 -32.22
N ALA A 645 -2.47 24.26 -33.08
CA ALA A 645 -1.52 24.91 -33.99
C ALA A 645 -1.69 26.44 -33.98
N GLY A 646 -0.64 27.18 -34.37
CA GLY A 646 -0.65 28.64 -34.39
C GLY A 646 -0.96 29.23 -33.01
N ASP A 647 -1.80 30.27 -32.99
CA ASP A 647 -2.15 31.02 -31.78
C ASP A 647 -3.12 30.26 -30.84
N ASN A 648 -3.58 29.05 -31.19
CA ASN A 648 -4.39 28.23 -30.30
C ASN A 648 -3.57 27.32 -29.36
N ARG A 649 -2.24 27.26 -29.54
CA ARG A 649 -1.32 26.56 -28.62
C ARG A 649 -1.27 27.25 -27.27
N SER A 650 -1.11 26.50 -26.19
CA SER A 650 -0.90 27.08 -24.86
C SER A 650 0.42 27.85 -24.76
N ILE A 651 0.59 28.67 -23.72
CA ILE A 651 1.90 29.26 -23.39
C ILE A 651 2.92 28.14 -23.07
N MET A 652 2.51 27.07 -22.38
CA MET A 652 3.36 25.93 -22.02
C MET A 652 3.90 25.20 -23.27
N GLN A 653 3.03 24.91 -24.24
CA GLN A 653 3.39 24.28 -25.52
C GLN A 653 4.37 25.16 -26.30
N ARG A 654 4.09 26.47 -26.39
CA ARG A 654 4.96 27.45 -27.07
C ARG A 654 6.29 27.63 -26.35
N PHE A 655 6.34 27.56 -25.02
CA PHE A 655 7.58 27.60 -24.24
C PHE A 655 8.45 26.36 -24.49
N PHE A 656 7.89 25.15 -24.40
CA PHE A 656 8.65 23.93 -24.67
C PHE A 656 9.13 23.86 -26.13
N GLN A 657 8.31 24.30 -27.09
CA GLN A 657 8.71 24.39 -28.50
C GLN A 657 9.80 25.45 -28.72
N LEU A 658 9.71 26.63 -28.10
CA LEU A 658 10.75 27.66 -28.14
C LEU A 658 12.11 27.14 -27.66
N VAL A 659 12.16 26.48 -26.49
CA VAL A 659 13.40 25.90 -25.96
C VAL A 659 13.90 24.77 -26.87
N ALA A 660 12.99 23.91 -27.37
CA ALA A 660 13.34 22.83 -28.29
C ALA A 660 13.89 23.33 -29.64
N ASP A 661 13.34 24.41 -30.20
CA ASP A 661 13.75 25.00 -31.48
C ASP A 661 15.04 25.85 -31.38
N THR A 662 15.41 26.32 -30.20
CA THR A 662 16.59 27.19 -29.96
C THR A 662 17.78 26.48 -29.30
N ASP A 663 17.63 25.23 -28.87
CA ASP A 663 18.74 24.40 -28.40
C ASP A 663 19.67 24.00 -29.56
N GLY A 664 20.98 24.13 -29.38
CA GLY A 664 21.96 23.93 -30.46
C GLY A 664 21.88 24.97 -31.59
N VAL A 665 21.24 26.12 -31.35
CA VAL A 665 21.24 27.28 -32.27
C VAL A 665 22.23 28.32 -31.78
N ALA A 666 23.22 28.65 -32.60
CA ALA A 666 24.11 29.77 -32.36
C ALA A 666 23.52 31.07 -32.95
N THR A 667 23.89 32.21 -32.36
CA THR A 667 23.60 33.53 -32.90
C THR A 667 24.77 34.48 -32.70
N CYS A 668 25.01 35.34 -33.68
CA CYS A 668 26.13 36.25 -33.73
C CYS A 668 25.78 37.45 -34.62
N ASN A 669 26.68 38.43 -34.74
CA ASN A 669 26.49 39.56 -35.65
C ASN A 669 26.46 39.12 -37.12
N LYS A 670 25.76 39.87 -37.99
CA LYS A 670 25.68 39.60 -39.44
C LYS A 670 27.03 39.80 -40.15
N GLU A 671 27.17 39.23 -41.35
CA GLU A 671 28.23 39.63 -42.29
C GLU A 671 28.04 41.09 -42.70
N GLY A 672 29.11 41.88 -42.66
CA GLY A 672 29.04 43.32 -42.90
C GLY A 672 28.35 44.09 -41.78
N ALA A 673 28.41 43.60 -40.54
CA ALA A 673 27.78 44.27 -39.39
C ALA A 673 28.39 45.65 -39.12
N LEU A 674 27.53 46.59 -38.73
CA LEU A 674 27.89 47.89 -38.20
C LEU A 674 27.42 47.96 -36.73
N VAL A 675 28.28 48.48 -35.85
CA VAL A 675 27.95 48.60 -34.42
C VAL A 675 27.83 50.07 -34.07
N HIS A 676 26.61 50.49 -33.72
CA HIS A 676 26.36 51.85 -33.27
C HIS A 676 26.71 51.95 -31.78
N ALA A 677 27.43 53.01 -31.40
CA ALA A 677 27.92 53.25 -30.05
C ALA A 677 27.64 54.72 -29.65
N LYS A 678 26.90 54.93 -28.56
CA LYS A 678 26.50 56.28 -28.11
C LYS A 678 27.38 56.73 -26.95
N VAL A 679 28.39 57.55 -27.25
CA VAL A 679 29.43 57.97 -26.30
C VAL A 679 29.27 59.47 -26.00
N PHE A 680 29.02 59.83 -24.74
CA PHE A 680 28.75 61.22 -24.29
C PHE A 680 27.69 61.96 -25.13
N GLY A 681 26.66 61.24 -25.61
CA GLY A 681 25.59 61.77 -26.46
C GLY A 681 25.92 61.82 -27.96
N ILE A 682 27.17 61.59 -28.36
CA ILE A 682 27.58 61.47 -29.77
C ILE A 682 27.30 60.04 -30.25
N SER A 683 26.56 59.90 -31.34
CA SER A 683 26.39 58.62 -32.04
C SER A 683 27.60 58.34 -32.93
N LEU A 684 28.36 57.29 -32.60
CA LEU A 684 29.42 56.73 -33.43
C LEU A 684 28.89 55.47 -34.13
N THR A 685 29.36 55.20 -35.34
CA THR A 685 29.15 53.92 -36.03
C THR A 685 30.51 53.27 -36.24
N LEU A 686 30.65 52.00 -35.86
CA LEU A 686 31.88 51.23 -35.93
C LEU A 686 31.75 50.14 -37.02
N PRO A 687 32.76 49.93 -37.88
CA PRO A 687 34.02 50.67 -37.96
C PRO A 687 33.84 52.15 -38.33
N LEU A 688 34.69 53.03 -37.76
CA LEU A 688 34.58 54.47 -37.97
C LEU A 688 34.74 54.84 -39.44
N ALA A 689 33.82 55.65 -39.96
CA ALA A 689 33.69 55.99 -41.38
C ALA A 689 34.82 56.94 -41.88
N ALA A 690 36.02 56.38 -42.04
CA ALA A 690 37.20 57.07 -42.54
C ALA A 690 38.07 56.16 -43.43
N GLY A 691 37.46 55.47 -44.41
CA GLY A 691 38.14 54.88 -45.60
C GLY A 691 39.14 53.73 -45.40
N PHE A 692 39.55 53.39 -44.17
CA PHE A 692 40.70 52.51 -43.90
C PHE A 692 40.38 51.19 -43.18
N VAL A 693 39.10 50.86 -42.92
CA VAL A 693 38.70 49.65 -42.19
C VAL A 693 37.50 48.98 -42.88
N ASN A 694 37.55 47.65 -43.03
CA ASN A 694 36.45 46.87 -43.59
C ASN A 694 35.31 46.68 -42.55
N PRO A 695 34.05 46.51 -42.99
CA PRO A 695 32.95 46.06 -42.13
C PRO A 695 33.28 44.74 -41.38
N TYR A 696 32.65 44.53 -40.23
CA TYR A 696 32.88 43.32 -39.42
C TYR A 696 32.33 42.07 -40.11
N LYS A 697 33.09 40.97 -40.07
CA LYS A 697 32.65 39.66 -40.55
C LYS A 697 31.62 39.04 -39.63
N GLU A 698 30.83 38.11 -40.16
CA GLU A 698 29.88 37.31 -39.39
C GLU A 698 30.56 36.62 -38.19
N CYS A 699 30.00 36.80 -37.00
CA CYS A 699 30.53 36.36 -35.71
C CYS A 699 31.86 36.98 -35.22
N GLU A 700 32.36 38.07 -35.81
CA GLU A 700 33.56 38.80 -35.36
C GLU A 700 33.30 39.73 -34.15
N VAL A 701 32.10 40.30 -34.04
CA VAL A 701 31.72 41.25 -32.99
C VAL A 701 31.40 40.53 -31.68
N TYR A 702 30.46 39.59 -31.73
CA TYR A 702 29.98 38.79 -30.60
C TYR A 702 29.57 37.40 -31.09
N LYS A 703 29.53 36.41 -30.20
CA LYS A 703 29.00 35.07 -30.49
C LYS A 703 28.29 34.49 -29.26
N ILE A 704 27.16 33.83 -29.49
CA ILE A 704 26.42 33.00 -28.53
C ILE A 704 26.31 31.60 -29.15
N ASP A 705 26.95 30.59 -28.57
CA ASP A 705 27.05 29.26 -29.17
C ASP A 705 25.77 28.41 -29.03
N ASN A 706 24.95 28.70 -28.02
CA ASN A 706 23.63 28.09 -27.83
C ASN A 706 22.68 29.11 -27.20
N LEU A 707 21.65 29.51 -27.96
CA LEU A 707 20.69 30.55 -27.59
C LEU A 707 19.82 30.15 -26.38
N ALA A 708 19.35 28.91 -26.31
CA ALA A 708 18.58 28.41 -25.17
C ALA A 708 19.43 28.43 -23.88
N HIS A 709 20.67 27.94 -23.95
CA HIS A 709 21.57 27.89 -22.78
C HIS A 709 21.99 29.29 -22.34
N PHE A 710 22.27 30.19 -23.28
CA PHE A 710 22.54 31.60 -22.96
C PHE A 710 21.37 32.26 -22.26
N PHE A 711 20.15 32.09 -22.78
CA PHE A 711 18.95 32.65 -22.14
C PHE A 711 18.77 32.13 -20.71
N LEU A 712 18.93 30.83 -20.46
CA LEU A 712 18.89 30.25 -19.10
C LEU A 712 19.92 30.91 -18.16
N ARG A 713 21.13 31.19 -18.64
CA ARG A 713 22.16 31.90 -17.85
C ARG A 713 21.77 33.36 -17.53
N THR A 714 21.03 34.05 -18.41
CA THR A 714 20.56 35.43 -18.12
C THR A 714 19.57 35.48 -16.94
N ILE A 715 18.71 34.47 -16.80
CA ILE A 715 17.71 34.34 -15.70
C ILE A 715 18.40 34.39 -14.33
N VAL A 716 19.60 33.81 -14.23
CA VAL A 716 20.34 33.64 -12.98
C VAL A 716 21.55 34.58 -12.84
N GLY A 717 21.72 35.51 -13.77
CA GLY A 717 22.77 36.55 -13.73
C GLY A 717 24.18 36.11 -14.14
N THR A 718 24.36 34.91 -14.69
CA THR A 718 25.67 34.38 -15.12
C THR A 718 25.89 34.40 -16.63
N GLY A 719 24.86 34.76 -17.41
CA GLY A 719 24.93 34.86 -18.86
C GLY A 719 25.59 36.16 -19.26
N ARG A 720 26.86 36.12 -19.68
CA ARG A 720 27.62 37.30 -20.13
C ARG A 720 27.50 37.49 -21.63
N PHE A 721 27.08 38.67 -22.08
CA PHE A 721 27.16 39.05 -23.49
C PHE A 721 28.61 39.43 -23.81
N ASN A 722 29.33 38.60 -24.58
CA ASN A 722 30.77 38.77 -24.79
C ASN A 722 31.10 39.41 -26.14
N ILE A 723 31.61 40.64 -26.12
CA ILE A 723 32.23 41.30 -27.27
C ILE A 723 33.62 40.66 -27.51
N ARG A 724 33.82 40.05 -28.67
CA ARG A 724 35.06 39.33 -29.06
C ARG A 724 36.15 40.30 -29.53
N SER A 725 35.75 41.32 -30.29
CA SER A 725 36.64 42.36 -30.82
C SER A 725 37.29 43.20 -29.71
N SER A 726 38.62 43.17 -29.60
CA SER A 726 39.39 43.99 -28.66
C SER A 726 39.17 45.49 -28.84
N PHE A 727 38.95 45.95 -30.07
CA PHE A 727 38.74 47.38 -30.36
C PHE A 727 37.49 47.92 -29.67
N MET A 728 36.35 47.24 -29.83
CA MET A 728 35.10 47.63 -29.15
C MET A 728 35.14 47.38 -27.65
N ARG A 729 35.77 46.29 -27.21
CA ARG A 729 35.87 45.96 -25.78
C ARG A 729 36.76 46.91 -24.98
N ASN A 730 37.86 47.39 -25.56
CA ASN A 730 38.84 48.25 -24.87
C ASN A 730 38.70 49.74 -25.21
N GLY A 731 37.96 50.08 -26.27
CA GLY A 731 37.84 51.45 -26.78
C GLY A 731 39.16 52.03 -27.31
N VAL A 732 39.13 53.32 -27.63
CA VAL A 732 40.34 54.08 -27.97
C VAL A 732 40.86 54.74 -26.69
N GLY A 733 41.86 54.13 -26.07
CA GLY A 733 42.41 54.60 -24.78
C GLY A 733 41.42 54.49 -23.62
N GLY A 734 40.50 53.51 -23.65
CA GLY A 734 39.41 53.36 -22.68
C GLY A 734 38.15 54.16 -23.02
N LEU A 735 38.23 55.16 -23.90
CA LEU A 735 37.05 55.91 -24.36
C LEU A 735 36.27 55.08 -25.39
N GLY A 736 34.96 54.92 -25.15
CA GLY A 736 34.11 54.05 -25.97
C GLY A 736 34.38 52.55 -25.78
N ALA A 737 35.04 52.16 -24.68
CA ALA A 737 35.08 50.76 -24.26
C ALA A 737 33.66 50.25 -24.00
N ALA A 738 33.34 49.06 -24.50
CA ALA A 738 32.05 48.45 -24.26
C ALA A 738 31.92 48.04 -22.79
N ASP A 739 30.85 48.53 -22.14
CA ASP A 739 30.31 48.08 -20.86
C ASP A 739 28.78 47.95 -20.99
N SER A 740 28.06 47.64 -19.90
CA SER A 740 26.60 47.59 -19.96
C SER A 740 25.96 48.96 -20.21
N SER A 741 26.51 50.06 -19.67
CA SER A 741 25.94 51.39 -19.86
C SER A 741 26.02 51.84 -21.33
N LEU A 742 27.14 51.56 -22.01
CA LEU A 742 27.26 51.81 -23.45
C LEU A 742 26.29 50.93 -24.24
N LEU A 743 26.14 49.65 -23.90
CA LEU A 743 25.17 48.76 -24.58
C LEU A 743 23.71 49.20 -24.35
N GLU A 744 23.33 49.65 -23.15
CA GLU A 744 22.00 50.22 -22.88
C GLU A 744 21.79 51.54 -23.64
N GLN A 745 22.76 52.47 -23.60
CA GLN A 745 22.71 53.74 -24.32
C GLN A 745 22.72 53.59 -25.84
N SER A 746 23.25 52.49 -26.37
CA SER A 746 23.41 52.24 -27.81
C SER A 746 22.32 51.34 -28.39
N SER A 747 21.73 50.45 -27.59
CA SER A 747 20.53 49.69 -27.98
C SER A 747 19.22 50.43 -27.70
N GLY A 748 19.20 51.37 -26.75
CA GLY A 748 17.97 51.97 -26.22
C GLY A 748 17.18 51.04 -25.29
N ILE A 749 17.68 49.82 -25.04
CA ILE A 749 17.07 48.83 -24.16
C ILE A 749 17.88 48.81 -22.85
N SER A 750 17.23 49.09 -21.72
CA SER A 750 17.84 49.01 -20.39
C SER A 750 17.52 47.67 -19.72
N GLY A 751 18.48 47.06 -19.04
CA GLY A 751 18.26 45.84 -18.27
C GLY A 751 19.49 44.95 -18.08
N PHE A 752 20.62 45.47 -17.62
CA PHE A 752 21.73 44.62 -17.13
C PHE A 752 21.66 44.37 -15.61
N TRP A 753 22.34 43.31 -15.16
CA TRP A 753 22.54 43.01 -13.73
C TRP A 753 23.68 43.85 -13.12
N ASP A 754 24.73 44.11 -13.89
CA ASP A 754 25.95 44.79 -13.48
C ASP A 754 26.65 45.49 -14.67
N ASN A 755 27.88 45.98 -14.45
CA ASN A 755 28.73 46.62 -15.47
C ASN A 755 29.52 45.61 -16.32
N ASP A 756 29.52 44.33 -15.96
CA ASP A 756 30.30 43.25 -16.59
C ASP A 756 29.55 42.59 -17.77
N MET A 757 28.53 43.25 -18.31
CA MET A 757 27.68 42.76 -19.41
C MET A 757 26.91 41.46 -19.12
N HIS A 758 26.40 41.28 -17.90
CA HIS A 758 25.40 40.23 -17.63
C HIS A 758 23.97 40.78 -17.87
N PRO A 759 23.33 40.60 -19.05
CA PRO A 759 21.96 41.05 -19.27
C PRO A 759 20.95 40.30 -18.41
N ARG A 760 19.88 41.00 -18.03
CA ARG A 760 18.65 40.41 -17.50
C ARG A 760 17.89 39.70 -18.63
N PRO A 761 17.06 38.69 -18.32
CA PRO A 761 16.30 37.98 -19.35
C PRO A 761 15.42 38.92 -20.20
N GLN A 762 14.86 39.98 -19.61
CA GLN A 762 14.06 41.00 -20.33
C GLN A 762 14.87 41.69 -21.44
N TRP A 763 16.12 42.06 -21.17
CA TRP A 763 17.00 42.70 -22.16
C TRP A 763 17.32 41.72 -23.30
N ALA A 764 17.69 40.48 -22.95
CA ALA A 764 17.99 39.43 -23.92
C ALA A 764 16.78 39.04 -24.80
N MET A 765 15.56 39.02 -24.24
CA MET A 765 14.33 38.83 -25.03
C MET A 765 14.16 39.94 -26.08
N ARG A 766 14.35 41.20 -25.69
CA ARG A 766 14.19 42.35 -26.58
C ARG A 766 15.25 42.36 -27.68
N LEU A 767 16.52 42.05 -27.37
CA LEU A 767 17.57 41.90 -28.39
C LEU A 767 17.17 40.87 -29.47
N VAL A 768 16.74 39.67 -29.05
CA VAL A 768 16.51 38.54 -29.96
C VAL A 768 15.18 38.63 -30.72
N TYR A 769 14.15 39.27 -30.14
CA TYR A 769 12.77 39.31 -30.68
C TYR A 769 12.25 40.73 -30.97
N PHE A 770 13.10 41.74 -31.12
CA PHE A 770 12.68 43.05 -31.62
C PHE A 770 12.16 42.94 -33.07
N ASP A 771 11.04 43.59 -33.38
CA ASP A 771 10.44 43.59 -34.71
C ASP A 771 11.10 44.65 -35.60
N VAL A 772 12.31 44.38 -36.12
CA VAL A 772 13.02 45.34 -37.00
C VAL A 772 12.27 45.69 -38.29
N ILE A 773 11.22 44.95 -38.64
CA ILE A 773 10.44 45.17 -39.87
C ILE A 773 9.24 46.07 -39.59
N GLY A 774 8.50 45.79 -38.52
CA GLY A 774 7.26 46.48 -38.18
C GLY A 774 7.37 47.54 -37.08
N ASP A 775 8.47 47.62 -36.33
CA ASP A 775 8.67 48.61 -35.26
C ASP A 775 9.74 49.63 -35.62
N SER A 776 9.29 50.86 -35.92
CA SER A 776 10.13 52.04 -36.08
C SER A 776 11.27 51.96 -37.11
N PRO A 777 11.04 51.51 -38.36
CA PRO A 777 12.12 51.38 -39.36
C PRO A 777 12.60 52.70 -39.97
N ASN A 778 11.89 53.84 -39.79
CA ASN A 778 12.19 55.10 -40.46
C ASN A 778 12.87 56.13 -39.55
N PRO A 779 13.76 57.00 -40.07
CA PRO A 779 14.33 58.11 -39.31
C PRO A 779 13.26 59.00 -38.67
N GLY A 780 13.31 59.14 -37.35
CA GLY A 780 12.33 59.89 -36.56
C GLY A 780 11.25 59.03 -35.88
N ASP A 781 11.13 57.74 -36.25
CA ASP A 781 10.27 56.81 -35.51
C ASP A 781 10.80 56.56 -34.08
N LYS A 782 9.89 56.28 -33.15
CA LYS A 782 10.17 56.28 -31.70
C LYS A 782 11.28 55.32 -31.26
N ASN A 783 11.32 54.11 -31.81
CA ASN A 783 12.35 53.11 -31.53
C ASN A 783 13.40 52.99 -32.65
N TYR A 784 13.49 53.98 -33.56
CA TYR A 784 14.37 53.93 -34.75
C TYR A 784 15.82 53.62 -34.41
N PHE A 785 16.33 54.21 -33.33
CA PHE A 785 17.69 53.97 -32.86
C PHE A 785 17.92 52.50 -32.42
N THR A 786 16.93 51.88 -31.77
CA THR A 786 16.98 50.45 -31.44
C THR A 786 16.86 49.57 -32.67
N ASN A 787 15.97 49.91 -33.60
CA ASN A 787 15.82 49.20 -34.87
C ASN A 787 17.15 49.20 -35.63
N HIS A 788 17.78 50.37 -35.80
CA HIS A 788 19.07 50.50 -36.45
C HIS A 788 20.17 49.70 -35.73
N PHE A 789 20.25 49.77 -34.40
CA PHE A 789 21.21 49.00 -33.62
C PHE A 789 21.09 47.48 -33.87
N ILE A 790 19.88 46.92 -33.82
CA ILE A 790 19.67 45.48 -33.95
C ILE A 790 19.76 45.03 -35.43
N SER A 791 19.20 45.79 -36.37
CA SER A 791 19.21 45.44 -37.80
C SER A 791 20.60 45.54 -38.43
N ASP A 792 21.46 46.47 -37.98
CA ASP A 792 22.83 46.60 -38.46
C ASP A 792 23.88 45.81 -37.68
N MET A 793 23.65 45.46 -36.41
CA MET A 793 24.49 44.49 -35.72
C MET A 793 24.13 43.05 -36.09
N GLU A 794 22.86 42.68 -36.08
CA GLU A 794 22.43 41.27 -36.06
C GLU A 794 21.55 40.81 -37.23
N GLY A 795 20.96 41.76 -37.97
CA GLY A 795 19.96 41.45 -38.99
C GLY A 795 18.61 40.98 -38.43
N ALA A 796 17.64 40.83 -39.34
CA ALA A 796 16.21 40.77 -38.99
C ALA A 796 15.70 39.44 -38.42
N TYR A 797 16.46 38.35 -38.52
CA TYR A 797 15.98 37.02 -38.21
C TYR A 797 17.05 36.15 -37.53
N LYS A 798 16.65 35.34 -36.55
CA LYS A 798 17.51 34.36 -35.86
C LYS A 798 17.00 32.95 -36.09
N GLY A 799 17.92 32.00 -36.22
CA GLY A 799 17.63 30.63 -36.67
C GLY A 799 16.78 29.78 -35.72
N THR A 800 16.34 28.62 -36.21
CA THR A 800 15.86 27.49 -35.40
C THR A 800 16.60 26.21 -35.82
N ASN A 801 16.72 25.23 -34.92
CA ASN A 801 17.44 23.97 -35.21
C ASN A 801 16.69 23.02 -36.17
N VAL A 802 15.41 23.32 -36.46
CA VAL A 802 14.63 22.72 -37.56
C VAL A 802 15.30 22.98 -38.91
N CYS A 803 16.00 24.12 -39.04
CA CYS A 803 16.72 24.51 -40.24
C CYS A 803 18.07 23.76 -40.37
N PRO A 804 18.54 23.51 -41.61
CA PRO A 804 19.89 23.01 -41.84
C PRO A 804 20.95 23.92 -41.21
N GLU A 805 21.97 23.29 -40.66
CA GLU A 805 23.14 23.95 -40.10
C GLU A 805 24.01 24.57 -41.20
N ARG A 806 24.55 25.76 -40.92
CA ARG A 806 25.57 26.40 -41.75
C ARG A 806 26.85 26.52 -40.93
N LEU A 807 27.92 25.90 -41.39
CA LEU A 807 29.25 26.07 -40.81
C LEU A 807 29.99 27.18 -41.55
N ILE A 808 30.63 28.08 -40.81
CA ILE A 808 31.58 29.08 -41.34
C ILE A 808 32.92 28.97 -40.59
N PRO A 809 34.07 29.31 -41.19
CA PRO A 809 35.32 29.47 -40.44
C PRO A 809 35.15 30.55 -39.37
N ASP A 810 35.57 30.28 -38.14
CA ASP A 810 35.46 31.27 -37.05
C ASP A 810 36.43 32.45 -37.31
N PRO A 811 35.95 33.70 -37.45
CA PRO A 811 36.79 34.84 -37.82
C PRO A 811 37.85 35.18 -36.77
N CYS A 812 37.72 34.68 -35.54
CA CYS A 812 38.71 34.90 -34.49
C CYS A 812 39.90 33.95 -34.53
N LYS A 813 39.85 32.85 -35.29
CA LYS A 813 40.88 31.79 -35.30
C LYS A 813 42.25 32.35 -35.68
N GLY A 814 43.19 32.35 -34.74
CA GLY A 814 44.55 32.89 -34.91
C GLY A 814 44.64 34.42 -34.96
N VAL A 815 43.56 35.16 -34.69
CA VAL A 815 43.52 36.63 -34.83
C VAL A 815 43.85 37.34 -33.52
N SER A 816 45.00 38.02 -33.48
CA SER A 816 45.43 38.82 -32.33
C SER A 816 44.50 40.01 -32.10
N GLY A 817 43.71 39.96 -31.03
CA GLY A 817 42.66 40.93 -30.70
C GLY A 817 41.26 40.31 -30.60
N CYS A 818 41.07 39.12 -31.18
CA CYS A 818 39.80 38.38 -31.16
C CYS A 818 39.74 37.42 -29.97
N GLN A 819 40.00 37.94 -28.77
CA GLN A 819 40.13 37.18 -27.51
C GLN A 819 38.81 37.11 -26.73
N TRP A 820 38.74 36.23 -25.73
CA TRP A 820 37.67 36.18 -24.71
C TRP A 820 38.03 37.07 -23.50
N TRP A 821 37.04 37.50 -22.69
CA TRP A 821 37.29 38.33 -21.50
C TRP A 821 37.26 37.53 -20.18
N PRO A 822 38.25 37.66 -19.28
CA PRO A 822 39.40 38.56 -19.33
C PRO A 822 40.47 38.11 -20.33
N SER A 823 41.22 39.08 -20.85
CA SER A 823 42.30 38.93 -21.83
C SER A 823 43.49 38.06 -21.37
N SER A 824 43.47 37.58 -20.12
CA SER A 824 44.39 36.58 -19.58
C SER A 824 44.06 35.15 -20.02
N ARG A 825 42.97 34.91 -20.76
CA ARG A 825 42.71 33.60 -21.38
C ARG A 825 43.57 33.38 -22.63
N PRO A 826 43.84 32.12 -23.01
CA PRO A 826 44.51 31.82 -24.27
C PRO A 826 43.81 32.44 -25.47
N GLN A 827 44.59 32.76 -26.50
CA GLN A 827 44.06 33.03 -27.84
C GLN A 827 43.28 31.78 -28.33
N ASP A 828 42.26 32.00 -29.16
CA ASP A 828 41.33 30.97 -29.66
C ASP A 828 40.51 30.23 -28.56
N SER A 829 40.50 30.71 -27.31
CA SER A 829 39.76 30.06 -26.21
C SER A 829 38.22 30.15 -26.28
N ASP A 830 37.67 30.81 -27.30
CA ASP A 830 36.24 30.81 -27.65
C ASP A 830 35.97 30.29 -29.09
N VAL A 831 37.00 29.77 -29.75
CA VAL A 831 36.94 29.16 -31.08
C VAL A 831 36.78 27.64 -30.91
N ALA A 832 35.96 26.99 -31.74
CA ALA A 832 35.80 25.54 -31.68
C ALA A 832 37.09 24.81 -32.08
N ALA A 833 37.28 23.55 -31.67
CA ALA A 833 38.55 22.83 -31.86
C ALA A 833 38.92 22.56 -33.33
N ASP A 834 37.95 22.54 -34.25
CA ASP A 834 38.16 22.53 -35.71
C ASP A 834 38.39 23.94 -36.29
N GLY A 835 37.96 24.98 -35.57
CA GLY A 835 37.98 26.37 -35.96
C GLY A 835 36.78 26.82 -36.78
N MET A 836 35.64 26.14 -36.66
CA MET A 836 34.39 26.52 -37.29
C MET A 836 33.41 27.13 -36.27
N VAL A 837 32.49 27.95 -36.72
CA VAL A 837 31.28 28.29 -35.96
C VAL A 837 30.23 27.24 -36.27
N HIS A 838 29.80 26.54 -35.22
CA HIS A 838 28.70 25.56 -35.25
C HIS A 838 27.38 26.23 -34.84
N GLY A 839 26.26 25.59 -35.10
CA GLY A 839 24.93 25.98 -34.62
C GLY A 839 24.22 27.08 -35.42
N LEU A 840 24.90 27.81 -36.33
CA LEU A 840 24.24 28.78 -37.23
C LEU A 840 23.30 28.05 -38.20
N ARG A 841 22.29 28.75 -38.72
CA ARG A 841 21.14 28.14 -39.42
C ARG A 841 20.74 28.91 -40.68
N ASN A 842 20.38 28.17 -41.72
CA ASN A 842 19.79 28.72 -42.95
C ASN A 842 18.30 28.36 -43.01
N CYS A 843 17.43 29.30 -42.67
CA CYS A 843 15.99 29.07 -42.52
C CYS A 843 15.16 29.66 -43.68
N ASN A 844 14.02 29.02 -43.96
CA ASN A 844 12.96 29.63 -44.79
C ASN A 844 12.27 30.76 -44.02
N LYS A 845 11.51 31.62 -44.72
CA LYS A 845 10.81 32.78 -44.12
C LYS A 845 9.99 32.44 -42.87
N ASN A 846 9.35 31.28 -42.83
CA ASN A 846 8.50 30.87 -41.70
C ASN A 846 9.28 30.11 -40.60
N ASP A 847 10.51 29.67 -40.88
CA ASP A 847 11.34 28.86 -39.98
C ASP A 847 12.24 29.69 -39.06
N TRP A 848 12.39 30.98 -39.35
CA TRP A 848 13.04 31.94 -38.44
C TRP A 848 12.28 32.01 -37.11
N THR A 849 13.00 32.14 -35.99
CA THR A 849 12.40 31.98 -34.66
C THR A 849 11.40 33.09 -34.32
N GLN A 850 11.55 34.28 -34.91
CA GLN A 850 10.59 35.40 -34.82
C GLN A 850 9.23 35.05 -35.46
N ASN A 851 9.21 34.17 -36.46
CA ASN A 851 8.01 33.70 -37.14
C ASN A 851 7.44 32.45 -36.46
N ARG A 852 8.28 31.43 -36.26
CA ARG A 852 7.87 30.11 -35.73
C ARG A 852 7.50 30.14 -34.25
N ASN A 853 8.26 30.90 -33.45
CA ASN A 853 8.06 31.11 -32.01
C ASN A 853 7.65 32.56 -31.70
N ARG A 854 6.89 33.17 -32.62
CA ARG A 854 6.32 34.52 -32.50
C ARG A 854 5.69 34.73 -31.12
N ASN A 855 6.11 35.78 -30.42
CA ASN A 855 5.56 36.21 -29.12
C ASN A 855 5.61 35.15 -27.99
N ALA A 856 6.34 34.03 -28.17
CA ALA A 856 6.44 33.00 -27.14
C ALA A 856 7.24 33.47 -25.91
N ILE A 857 8.42 34.06 -26.13
CA ILE A 857 9.40 34.31 -25.06
C ILE A 857 8.95 35.36 -24.04
N PHE A 858 8.25 36.42 -24.47
CA PHE A 858 7.79 37.49 -23.58
C PHE A 858 6.69 37.03 -22.61
N SER A 859 6.03 35.89 -22.89
CA SER A 859 5.08 35.28 -21.95
C SER A 859 5.74 34.90 -20.62
N LEU A 860 7.07 34.70 -20.60
CA LEU A 860 7.83 34.37 -19.40
C LEU A 860 7.98 35.57 -18.42
N GLU A 861 7.71 36.80 -18.86
CA GLU A 861 7.64 37.97 -17.96
C GLU A 861 6.37 38.00 -17.10
N LYS A 862 5.39 37.14 -17.39
CA LYS A 862 4.07 37.12 -16.76
C LYS A 862 4.00 36.16 -15.57
N PHE A 863 3.04 36.39 -14.68
CA PHE A 863 2.84 35.63 -13.43
C PHE A 863 4.11 35.45 -12.55
N GLY A 864 5.11 36.33 -12.67
CA GLY A 864 6.38 36.22 -11.92
C GLY A 864 7.23 34.98 -12.27
N PHE A 865 7.02 34.36 -13.43
CA PHE A 865 7.64 33.07 -13.79
C PHE A 865 9.17 33.07 -13.70
N LEU A 866 9.84 34.07 -14.31
CA LEU A 866 11.31 34.19 -14.31
C LEU A 866 11.92 34.15 -12.90
N THR A 867 11.31 34.84 -11.93
CA THR A 867 11.73 34.81 -10.53
C THR A 867 11.49 33.43 -9.90
N SER A 868 10.33 32.84 -10.17
CA SER A 868 9.89 31.59 -9.55
C SER A 868 10.68 30.36 -10.01
N ILE A 869 11.16 30.37 -11.26
CA ILE A 869 11.97 29.29 -11.85
C ILE A 869 13.48 29.48 -11.67
N ALA A 870 13.94 30.70 -11.35
CA ALA A 870 15.37 31.01 -11.19
C ALA A 870 16.15 30.06 -10.26
N PRO A 871 15.62 29.57 -9.12
CA PRO A 871 16.32 28.58 -8.29
C PRO A 871 16.60 27.27 -9.03
N ILE A 872 15.63 26.76 -9.80
CA ILE A 872 15.76 25.52 -10.57
C ILE A 872 16.76 25.70 -11.72
N VAL A 873 16.68 26.82 -12.45
CA VAL A 873 17.64 27.15 -13.52
C VAL A 873 19.06 27.29 -12.95
N ARG A 874 19.21 27.86 -11.74
CA ARG A 874 20.50 28.05 -11.08
C ARG A 874 21.20 26.74 -10.77
N ALA A 875 20.45 25.68 -10.44
CA ALA A 875 21.01 24.34 -10.28
C ALA A 875 21.63 23.84 -11.60
N PHE A 876 20.85 23.80 -12.69
CA PHE A 876 21.38 23.35 -13.99
C PHE A 876 22.56 24.20 -14.49
N VAL A 877 22.49 25.53 -14.38
CA VAL A 877 23.55 26.45 -14.83
C VAL A 877 24.83 26.34 -13.98
N GLY A 878 24.72 26.26 -12.65
CA GLY A 878 25.87 26.13 -11.75
C GLY A 878 26.65 24.81 -11.92
N HIS A 879 25.92 23.75 -12.30
CA HIS A 879 26.47 22.44 -12.67
C HIS A 879 26.93 22.35 -14.15
N LYS A 880 26.68 23.38 -14.98
CA LYS A 880 26.91 23.40 -16.44
C LYS A 880 26.17 22.26 -17.17
N ARG A 881 24.96 21.96 -16.71
CA ARG A 881 24.04 20.93 -17.22
C ARG A 881 22.76 21.53 -17.82
N GLU A 882 22.88 22.69 -18.47
CA GLU A 882 21.77 23.31 -19.21
C GLU A 882 21.18 22.39 -20.30
N ASP A 883 21.99 21.45 -20.81
CA ASP A 883 21.59 20.39 -21.73
C ASP A 883 20.48 19.49 -21.18
N LEU A 884 20.44 19.25 -19.87
CA LEU A 884 19.38 18.45 -19.26
C LEU A 884 18.06 19.23 -19.17
N PHE A 885 18.12 20.54 -18.98
CA PHE A 885 16.93 21.41 -18.99
C PHE A 885 16.37 21.59 -20.41
N SER A 886 17.25 21.82 -21.40
CA SER A 886 16.83 21.94 -22.80
C SER A 886 16.29 20.60 -23.32
N ARG A 887 16.93 19.47 -22.99
CA ARG A 887 16.43 18.14 -23.31
C ARG A 887 15.08 17.82 -22.67
N MET A 888 14.84 18.24 -21.41
CA MET A 888 13.51 18.10 -20.79
C MET A 888 12.42 18.80 -21.62
N SER A 889 12.68 20.05 -22.00
CA SER A 889 11.77 20.85 -22.83
C SER A 889 11.59 20.25 -24.24
N SER A 890 12.67 19.70 -24.81
CA SER A 890 12.67 19.00 -26.09
C SER A 890 11.81 17.73 -26.07
N ILE A 891 11.93 16.90 -25.02
CA ILE A 891 11.09 15.71 -24.83
C ILE A 891 9.63 16.13 -24.67
N SER A 892 9.32 17.09 -23.78
CA SER A 892 7.95 17.62 -23.64
C SER A 892 7.39 18.08 -24.99
N SER A 893 8.13 18.92 -25.73
CA SER A 893 7.76 19.42 -27.05
C SER A 893 7.50 18.30 -28.09
N LYS A 894 8.30 17.23 -28.09
CA LYS A 894 8.19 16.10 -29.04
C LYS A 894 6.85 15.37 -28.91
N HIS A 895 6.36 15.24 -27.68
CA HIS A 895 5.14 14.48 -27.34
C HIS A 895 3.92 15.40 -27.11
N TRP A 896 4.08 16.73 -27.16
CA TRP A 896 3.05 17.67 -26.72
C TRP A 896 1.83 17.74 -27.64
N ALA A 897 2.06 17.89 -28.93
CA ALA A 897 0.99 18.09 -29.91
C ALA A 897 0.06 16.87 -29.98
N SER A 898 -1.21 17.13 -30.26
CA SER A 898 -2.23 16.10 -30.51
C SER A 898 -2.21 15.64 -31.97
N THR A 899 -3.05 14.67 -32.31
CA THR A 899 -3.34 14.28 -33.70
C THR A 899 -3.91 15.44 -34.55
N LYS A 900 -4.48 16.48 -33.92
CA LYS A 900 -4.92 17.71 -34.60
C LYS A 900 -3.78 18.68 -34.94
N GLY A 901 -2.60 18.53 -34.33
CA GLY A 901 -1.46 19.44 -34.55
C GLY A 901 -1.03 19.44 -36.01
N SER A 902 -0.66 20.60 -36.55
CA SER A 902 -0.20 20.70 -37.94
C SER A 902 1.15 19.99 -38.13
N GLU A 903 1.45 19.57 -39.36
CA GLU A 903 2.77 19.02 -39.69
C GLU A 903 3.88 20.05 -39.49
N ASP A 904 3.58 21.32 -39.75
CA ASP A 904 4.52 22.43 -39.69
C ASP A 904 5.03 22.72 -38.27
N GLU A 905 4.12 22.86 -37.31
CA GLU A 905 4.45 23.00 -35.88
C GLU A 905 5.26 21.79 -35.39
N CYS A 906 4.90 20.61 -35.90
CA CYS A 906 5.55 19.34 -35.57
C CYS A 906 6.87 19.06 -36.30
N ARG A 907 7.39 19.95 -37.17
CA ARG A 907 8.77 19.83 -37.68
C ARG A 907 9.78 20.01 -36.53
N ARG A 908 10.88 19.27 -36.57
CA ARG A 908 11.95 19.28 -35.54
C ARG A 908 13.33 19.22 -36.19
N ALA A 909 14.38 19.36 -35.36
CA ALA A 909 15.76 19.22 -35.78
C ALA A 909 16.05 17.94 -36.57
N GLY A 910 16.99 18.01 -37.51
CA GLY A 910 17.40 16.88 -38.35
C GLY A 910 16.33 16.35 -39.31
N GLY A 911 15.27 17.13 -39.58
CA GLY A 911 14.14 16.69 -40.41
C GLY A 911 13.20 15.69 -39.72
N THR A 912 13.32 15.52 -38.39
CA THR A 912 12.43 14.66 -37.61
C THR A 912 11.09 15.36 -37.31
N THR A 913 10.10 14.59 -36.85
CA THR A 913 8.77 15.10 -36.49
C THR A 913 8.42 14.85 -35.02
N CYS A 914 7.44 15.60 -34.50
CA CYS A 914 6.74 15.27 -33.25
C CYS A 914 6.01 13.91 -33.40
N SER A 915 5.73 13.22 -32.28
CA SER A 915 5.04 11.92 -32.31
C SER A 915 3.50 12.03 -32.31
N LYS A 916 2.96 13.22 -32.01
CA LYS A 916 1.52 13.53 -31.86
C LYS A 916 0.80 12.79 -30.71
N ASP A 917 1.50 12.51 -29.62
CA ASP A 917 0.98 11.76 -28.47
C ASP A 917 -0.10 12.50 -27.66
N GLY A 918 -0.23 13.81 -27.82
CA GLY A 918 -1.35 14.58 -27.25
C GLY A 918 -1.24 14.90 -25.76
N LEU A 919 -0.05 15.22 -25.23
CA LEU A 919 0.05 15.78 -23.87
C LEU A 919 -0.72 17.12 -23.74
N SER A 920 -1.04 17.81 -24.84
CA SER A 920 -1.98 18.94 -24.86
C SER A 920 -3.40 18.58 -24.35
N SER A 921 -3.74 17.29 -24.20
CA SER A 921 -4.95 16.84 -23.47
C SER A 921 -4.83 16.99 -21.94
N TYR A 922 -3.63 16.89 -21.37
CA TYR A 922 -3.38 17.02 -19.92
C TYR A 922 -3.42 18.48 -19.44
N GLU A 923 -3.49 19.45 -20.34
CA GLU A 923 -3.28 20.87 -19.99
C GLU A 923 -4.30 21.44 -19.00
N GLN A 924 -5.56 20.96 -18.98
CA GLN A 924 -6.52 21.37 -17.95
C GLN A 924 -6.17 20.77 -16.59
N LEU A 925 -5.87 19.47 -16.54
CA LEU A 925 -5.40 18.77 -15.35
C LEU A 925 -4.11 19.37 -14.78
N LEU A 926 -3.14 19.69 -15.63
CA LEU A 926 -1.91 20.39 -15.25
C LEU A 926 -2.22 21.81 -14.73
N GLY A 927 -3.21 22.50 -15.31
CA GLY A 927 -3.74 23.75 -14.80
C GLY A 927 -4.18 23.66 -13.34
N GLU A 928 -5.06 22.72 -13.02
CA GLU A 928 -5.58 22.51 -11.66
C GLU A 928 -4.50 21.99 -10.70
N VAL A 929 -3.70 21.00 -11.11
CA VAL A 929 -2.70 20.35 -10.25
C VAL A 929 -1.53 21.28 -9.91
N LEU A 930 -1.03 22.06 -10.89
CA LEU A 930 0.08 23.00 -10.67
C LEU A 930 -0.40 24.30 -10.01
N GLY A 931 -1.61 24.78 -10.33
CA GLY A 931 -2.23 25.92 -9.63
C GLY A 931 -2.73 25.57 -8.22
N GLY A 932 -2.84 24.28 -7.90
CA GLY A 932 -3.22 23.76 -6.59
C GLY A 932 -2.13 23.83 -5.53
N ASP A 933 -2.30 23.09 -4.43
CA ASP A 933 -1.38 23.13 -3.29
C ASP A 933 -0.16 22.19 -3.44
N LEU A 934 -0.03 21.44 -4.54
CA LEU A 934 0.98 20.39 -4.67
C LEU A 934 2.43 20.93 -4.63
N LEU A 935 2.75 21.95 -5.43
CA LEU A 935 4.08 22.58 -5.40
C LEU A 935 4.35 23.30 -4.06
N PRO A 936 3.43 24.11 -3.50
CA PRO A 936 3.58 24.67 -2.14
C PRO A 936 3.74 23.63 -1.01
N ALA A 937 3.07 22.47 -1.11
CA ALA A 937 3.19 21.38 -0.15
C ALA A 937 4.56 20.70 -0.24
N LEU A 938 5.00 20.37 -1.46
CA LEU A 938 6.32 19.81 -1.72
C LEU A 938 7.43 20.76 -1.28
N GLN A 939 7.32 22.06 -1.58
CA GLN A 939 8.30 23.08 -1.16
C GLN A 939 8.42 23.16 0.37
N ASN A 940 7.29 23.08 1.09
CA ASN A 940 7.28 23.06 2.54
C ASN A 940 7.96 21.79 3.11
N LEU A 941 7.62 20.61 2.57
CA LEU A 941 8.29 19.36 2.94
C LEU A 941 9.81 19.42 2.66
N MET A 942 10.22 20.01 1.52
CA MET A 942 11.63 20.17 1.17
C MET A 942 12.38 21.14 2.10
N LYS A 943 11.74 22.22 2.56
CA LYS A 943 12.28 23.09 3.64
C LYS A 943 12.43 22.34 4.96
N SER A 944 11.46 21.50 5.33
CA SER A 944 11.57 20.64 6.51
C SER A 944 12.70 19.61 6.37
N LEU A 945 12.85 18.96 5.22
CA LEU A 945 13.93 18.03 4.92
C LEU A 945 15.32 18.68 5.00
N LYS A 946 15.49 19.93 4.55
CA LYS A 946 16.74 20.70 4.73
C LYS A 946 17.21 20.80 6.19
N THR A 947 16.29 20.73 7.16
CA THR A 947 16.62 20.80 8.60
C THR A 947 16.91 19.44 9.25
N MET A 948 16.78 18.33 8.51
CA MET A 948 16.80 16.97 9.07
C MET A 948 18.08 16.20 8.73
N THR A 949 18.55 15.41 9.70
CA THR A 949 19.68 14.49 9.54
C THR A 949 19.36 13.08 10.04
N VAL A 950 19.90 12.09 9.35
CA VAL A 950 19.64 10.66 9.57
C VAL A 950 20.97 9.98 9.94
N PRO A 951 21.05 9.26 11.07
CA PRO A 951 22.27 8.55 11.46
C PRO A 951 22.51 7.35 10.52
N ARG A 952 23.69 7.32 9.89
CA ARG A 952 24.21 6.23 9.05
C ARG A 952 25.22 5.41 9.86
N CYS A 953 24.96 4.11 10.03
CA CYS A 953 25.87 3.23 10.77
C CYS A 953 27.19 2.97 10.01
N THR A 954 28.34 3.13 10.68
CA THR A 954 29.67 3.01 10.06
C THR A 954 30.31 1.62 10.20
N GLY A 955 29.84 0.80 11.15
CA GLY A 955 30.37 -0.53 11.43
C GLY A 955 29.51 -1.29 12.44
N LEU A 956 29.67 -2.61 12.54
CA LEU A 956 28.90 -3.48 13.45
C LEU A 956 29.78 -4.25 14.42
N THR A 957 29.25 -4.51 15.61
CA THR A 957 29.73 -5.54 16.52
C THR A 957 29.42 -6.95 15.99
N ALA A 958 29.97 -7.99 16.62
CA ALA A 958 29.59 -9.37 16.31
C ALA A 958 28.10 -9.66 16.59
N GLN A 959 27.48 -8.87 17.47
CA GLN A 959 26.07 -8.93 17.87
C GLN A 959 25.15 -8.10 16.97
N GLY A 960 25.67 -7.40 15.95
CA GLY A 960 24.87 -6.60 15.02
C GLY A 960 24.45 -5.21 15.52
N THR A 961 24.90 -4.79 16.72
CA THR A 961 24.78 -3.40 17.17
C THR A 961 25.80 -2.51 16.45
N CYS A 962 25.44 -1.24 16.24
CA CYS A 962 26.29 -0.27 15.58
C CYS A 962 27.48 0.15 16.46
N VAL A 963 28.66 0.36 15.87
CA VAL A 963 29.88 0.82 16.59
C VAL A 963 30.08 2.34 16.55
N GLY A 964 29.32 3.04 15.71
CA GLY A 964 29.45 4.47 15.49
C GLY A 964 28.57 4.93 14.31
N VAL A 965 28.16 6.19 14.32
CA VAL A 965 27.26 6.77 13.30
C VAL A 965 27.82 8.07 12.73
N THR A 966 27.56 8.30 11.45
CA THR A 966 27.70 9.62 10.82
C THR A 966 26.32 10.20 10.55
N GLN A 967 26.11 11.48 10.86
CA GLN A 967 24.86 12.16 10.48
C GLN A 967 24.89 12.50 8.99
N VAL A 968 23.82 12.18 8.26
CA VAL A 968 23.69 12.42 6.83
C VAL A 968 22.48 13.32 6.57
N PRO A 969 22.57 14.38 5.75
CA PRO A 969 21.41 15.21 5.40
C PRO A 969 20.28 14.40 4.77
N ALA A 970 19.04 14.74 5.09
CA ALA A 970 17.87 14.06 4.53
C ALA A 970 17.78 14.19 3.00
N THR A 971 18.24 15.31 2.43
CA THR A 971 18.39 15.50 0.98
C THR A 971 19.34 14.47 0.38
N THR A 972 20.56 14.34 0.91
CA THR A 972 21.53 13.32 0.46
C THR A 972 21.00 11.88 0.59
N VAL A 973 20.21 11.57 1.63
CA VAL A 973 19.52 10.26 1.76
C VAL A 973 18.55 10.02 0.60
N LEU A 974 17.74 11.02 0.24
CA LEU A 974 16.79 10.93 -0.87
C LEU A 974 17.49 10.90 -2.24
N VAL A 975 18.65 11.55 -2.38
CA VAL A 975 19.48 11.48 -3.60
C VAL A 975 20.19 10.12 -3.75
N ASP A 976 20.70 9.54 -2.65
CA ASP A 976 21.20 8.15 -2.65
C ASP A 976 20.08 7.16 -3.05
N ALA A 977 18.85 7.38 -2.59
CA ALA A 977 17.69 6.57 -2.94
C ALA A 977 17.22 6.75 -4.40
N ALA A 978 17.20 8.00 -4.89
CA ALA A 978 16.89 8.32 -6.29
C ALA A 978 17.91 7.67 -7.24
N ARG A 979 19.20 7.72 -6.90
CA ARG A 979 20.26 6.97 -7.60
C ARG A 979 20.01 5.46 -7.55
N ALA A 980 19.70 4.90 -6.38
CA ALA A 980 19.39 3.48 -6.25
C ALA A 980 18.19 3.05 -7.12
N ALA A 981 17.21 3.93 -7.33
CA ALA A 981 16.02 3.67 -8.14
C ALA A 981 16.19 3.92 -9.65
N MET A 982 17.06 4.85 -10.07
CA MET A 982 17.08 5.40 -11.43
C MET A 982 18.45 5.45 -12.13
N ASP A 983 19.59 5.41 -11.43
CA ASP A 983 20.93 5.49 -12.04
C ASP A 983 21.27 4.14 -12.73
N PRO A 984 21.37 4.08 -14.08
CA PRO A 984 21.66 2.85 -14.80
C PRO A 984 23.12 2.39 -14.60
N ASP A 985 24.06 3.31 -14.40
CA ASP A 985 25.44 2.95 -14.09
C ASP A 985 25.53 2.35 -12.68
N TYR A 986 24.77 2.89 -11.71
CA TYR A 986 24.64 2.28 -10.39
C TYR A 986 24.03 0.87 -10.47
N ALA A 987 22.90 0.72 -11.18
CA ALA A 987 22.25 -0.58 -11.40
C ALA A 987 23.22 -1.61 -12.02
N LYS A 988 24.07 -1.18 -12.95
CA LYS A 988 25.14 -1.98 -13.55
C LYS A 988 26.23 -2.34 -12.54
N THR A 989 26.67 -1.42 -11.66
CA THR A 989 27.68 -1.74 -10.61
C THR A 989 27.21 -2.82 -9.62
N ILE A 990 25.90 -2.91 -9.38
CA ILE A 990 25.31 -3.90 -8.47
C ILE A 990 24.91 -5.20 -9.18
N ALA A 991 25.17 -5.31 -10.49
CA ALA A 991 24.75 -6.39 -11.38
C ALA A 991 23.22 -6.64 -11.36
N LEU A 992 22.44 -5.56 -11.38
CA LEU A 992 20.97 -5.64 -11.33
C LEU A 992 20.40 -6.33 -12.58
N LYS A 993 19.41 -7.18 -12.31
CA LYS A 993 18.64 -7.95 -13.29
C LYS A 993 17.18 -7.96 -12.88
N ASP A 994 16.29 -8.13 -13.86
CA ASP A 994 14.88 -8.46 -13.59
C ASP A 994 14.73 -9.86 -12.96
N ARG A 995 13.48 -10.24 -12.67
CA ARG A 995 13.12 -11.53 -12.06
C ARG A 995 13.43 -12.74 -12.96
N LEU A 996 13.47 -12.54 -14.28
CA LEU A 996 13.73 -13.56 -15.29
C LEU A 996 15.24 -13.69 -15.62
N GLY A 997 16.05 -12.73 -15.16
CA GLY A 997 17.50 -12.69 -15.32
C GLY A 997 18.01 -11.78 -16.43
N SER A 998 17.15 -10.99 -17.09
CA SER A 998 17.56 -9.99 -18.07
C SER A 998 18.28 -8.81 -17.41
N VAL A 999 19.20 -8.18 -18.14
CA VAL A 999 19.75 -6.86 -17.78
C VAL A 999 19.08 -5.72 -18.53
N THR A 1000 18.38 -5.99 -19.64
CA THR A 1000 17.65 -4.99 -20.44
C THR A 1000 16.18 -4.96 -20.06
N SER A 1001 15.46 -3.93 -20.52
CA SER A 1001 14.01 -3.79 -20.34
C SER A 1001 13.40 -3.11 -21.56
N LYS A 1002 12.16 -3.45 -21.90
CA LYS A 1002 11.46 -2.85 -23.05
C LYS A 1002 10.98 -1.43 -22.74
N LYS A 1003 10.90 -0.60 -23.79
CA LYS A 1003 10.17 0.67 -23.88
C LYS A 1003 8.80 0.45 -24.55
N ASN A 1004 7.93 1.46 -24.51
CA ASN A 1004 6.57 1.38 -25.07
C ASN A 1004 6.52 1.27 -26.61
N ASP A 1005 7.58 1.69 -27.32
CA ASP A 1005 7.74 1.49 -28.77
C ASP A 1005 8.26 0.08 -29.14
N GLY A 1006 8.68 -0.72 -28.16
CA GLY A 1006 9.29 -2.04 -28.36
C GLY A 1006 10.82 -2.03 -28.46
N SER A 1007 11.48 -0.86 -28.42
CA SER A 1007 12.92 -0.74 -28.22
C SER A 1007 13.32 -1.07 -26.77
N THR A 1008 14.58 -0.91 -26.37
CA THR A 1008 15.05 -1.35 -25.05
C THR A 1008 15.98 -0.38 -24.33
N PHE A 1009 15.75 -0.19 -23.03
CA PHE A 1009 16.75 0.31 -22.09
C PHE A 1009 17.93 -0.68 -22.00
N ALA A 1010 19.15 -0.16 -22.14
CA ALA A 1010 20.38 -0.97 -22.13
C ALA A 1010 20.73 -1.57 -20.74
N GLN A 1011 20.20 -0.99 -19.66
CA GLN A 1011 20.29 -1.51 -18.30
C GLN A 1011 18.98 -1.20 -17.56
N THR A 1012 18.40 -2.21 -16.93
CA THR A 1012 17.20 -2.09 -16.10
C THR A 1012 17.52 -1.49 -14.73
N THR A 1013 16.59 -0.72 -14.17
CA THR A 1013 16.66 -0.06 -12.87
C THR A 1013 15.40 -0.39 -12.06
N PRO A 1014 15.37 -0.20 -10.72
CA PRO A 1014 14.16 -0.49 -9.94
C PRO A 1014 12.93 0.30 -10.39
N LEU A 1015 13.09 1.55 -10.85
CA LEU A 1015 11.97 2.31 -11.43
C LEU A 1015 11.47 1.70 -12.73
N ILE A 1016 12.36 1.31 -13.65
CA ILE A 1016 11.98 0.66 -14.93
C ILE A 1016 11.28 -0.68 -14.68
N MET A 1017 11.76 -1.49 -13.72
CA MET A 1017 11.09 -2.75 -13.37
C MET A 1017 9.69 -2.52 -12.76
N ILE A 1018 9.48 -1.46 -11.97
CA ILE A 1018 8.15 -1.09 -11.45
C ILE A 1018 7.24 -0.64 -12.60
N ALA A 1019 7.73 0.24 -13.49
CA ALA A 1019 6.98 0.74 -14.64
C ALA A 1019 6.54 -0.40 -15.58
N ASN A 1020 7.45 -1.32 -15.90
CA ASN A 1020 7.16 -2.46 -16.75
C ASN A 1020 6.16 -3.42 -16.09
N ALA A 1021 6.33 -3.74 -14.81
CA ALA A 1021 5.37 -4.58 -14.09
C ALA A 1021 3.96 -3.95 -14.02
N MET A 1022 3.85 -2.62 -13.94
CA MET A 1022 2.57 -1.91 -14.03
C MET A 1022 1.99 -1.93 -15.46
N SER A 1023 2.82 -1.80 -16.49
CA SER A 1023 2.41 -1.93 -17.90
C SER A 1023 1.92 -3.35 -18.22
N ASP A 1024 2.63 -4.38 -17.76
CA ASP A 1024 2.26 -5.79 -17.94
C ASP A 1024 1.00 -6.18 -17.15
N ILE A 1025 0.73 -5.56 -15.99
CA ILE A 1025 -0.56 -5.65 -15.29
C ILE A 1025 -1.70 -5.11 -16.17
N ASP A 1026 -1.51 -3.92 -16.76
CA ASP A 1026 -2.52 -3.29 -17.61
C ASP A 1026 -2.73 -4.05 -18.93
N ALA A 1027 -1.67 -4.63 -19.50
CA ALA A 1027 -1.74 -5.52 -20.66
C ALA A 1027 -2.48 -6.83 -20.34
N ASN A 1028 -2.27 -7.41 -19.15
CA ASN A 1028 -3.03 -8.59 -18.71
C ASN A 1028 -4.52 -8.28 -18.54
N TYR A 1029 -4.90 -7.09 -18.06
CA TYR A 1029 -6.31 -6.67 -18.04
C TYR A 1029 -6.90 -6.51 -19.45
N ALA A 1030 -6.20 -5.81 -20.35
CA ALA A 1030 -6.66 -5.65 -21.73
C ALA A 1030 -6.81 -7.00 -22.45
N LYS A 1031 -5.92 -7.95 -22.17
CA LYS A 1031 -6.02 -9.33 -22.64
C LYS A 1031 -7.22 -10.08 -22.03
N TRP A 1032 -7.44 -9.95 -20.71
CA TRP A 1032 -8.57 -10.59 -20.03
C TRP A 1032 -9.91 -10.16 -20.64
N ASP A 1033 -10.10 -8.86 -20.88
CA ASP A 1033 -11.33 -8.31 -21.48
C ASP A 1033 -11.59 -8.82 -22.91
N VAL A 1034 -10.56 -9.29 -23.62
CA VAL A 1034 -10.69 -9.94 -24.94
C VAL A 1034 -10.99 -11.45 -24.81
N GLU A 1035 -10.34 -12.13 -23.86
CA GLU A 1035 -10.52 -13.58 -23.64
C GLU A 1035 -11.84 -13.93 -22.93
N HIS A 1036 -12.41 -13.01 -22.13
CA HIS A 1036 -13.60 -13.23 -21.31
C HIS A 1036 -14.65 -12.12 -21.55
N PRO A 1037 -15.34 -12.11 -22.71
CA PRO A 1037 -16.16 -10.97 -23.12
C PRO A 1037 -17.39 -10.70 -22.24
N ASP A 1038 -17.86 -11.70 -21.50
CA ASP A 1038 -18.98 -11.61 -20.54
C ASP A 1038 -18.55 -11.12 -19.14
N ASP A 1039 -17.23 -10.94 -18.91
CA ASP A 1039 -16.59 -10.62 -17.62
C ASP A 1039 -15.55 -9.50 -17.82
N LYS A 1040 -15.94 -8.51 -18.64
CA LYS A 1040 -15.17 -7.31 -18.98
C LYS A 1040 -15.17 -6.26 -17.87
N GLY A 1041 -14.13 -5.43 -17.84
CA GLY A 1041 -14.07 -4.25 -16.98
C GLY A 1041 -13.58 -4.54 -15.57
N ARG A 1042 -12.99 -5.73 -15.32
CA ARG A 1042 -12.33 -6.07 -14.05
C ARG A 1042 -11.25 -5.06 -13.65
N LYS A 1043 -10.63 -4.38 -14.61
CA LYS A 1043 -9.69 -3.28 -14.37
C LYS A 1043 -10.35 -2.13 -13.61
N ASP A 1044 -11.52 -1.68 -14.05
CA ASP A 1044 -12.23 -0.56 -13.42
C ASP A 1044 -12.73 -0.93 -12.02
N VAL A 1045 -13.25 -2.15 -11.86
CA VAL A 1045 -13.59 -2.76 -10.58
C VAL A 1045 -12.38 -2.71 -9.62
N PHE A 1046 -11.22 -3.21 -10.05
CA PHE A 1046 -10.00 -3.16 -9.25
C PHE A 1046 -9.52 -1.73 -8.95
N VAL A 1047 -9.61 -0.81 -9.92
CA VAL A 1047 -9.21 0.60 -9.76
C VAL A 1047 -10.13 1.37 -8.80
N ARG A 1048 -11.43 1.03 -8.73
CA ARG A 1048 -12.33 1.51 -7.68
C ARG A 1048 -11.97 0.95 -6.32
N GLY A 1049 -11.71 -0.36 -6.23
CA GLY A 1049 -11.26 -1.01 -4.99
C GLY A 1049 -9.98 -0.38 -4.43
N ARG A 1050 -8.96 -0.20 -5.28
CA ARG A 1050 -7.71 0.49 -4.97
C ARG A 1050 -7.93 1.96 -4.58
N SER A 1051 -8.86 2.63 -5.25
CA SER A 1051 -9.24 4.02 -4.95
C SER A 1051 -9.83 4.16 -3.56
N ALA A 1052 -10.91 3.44 -3.25
CA ALA A 1052 -11.58 3.52 -1.96
C ALA A 1052 -10.66 3.08 -0.80
N LEU A 1053 -9.71 2.17 -1.03
CA LEU A 1053 -8.67 1.84 -0.06
C LEU A 1053 -7.78 3.06 0.29
N ALA A 1054 -7.40 3.86 -0.71
CA ALA A 1054 -6.67 5.11 -0.50
C ALA A 1054 -7.56 6.20 0.12
N ASP A 1055 -8.83 6.30 -0.26
CA ASP A 1055 -9.78 7.26 0.32
C ASP A 1055 -10.12 6.97 1.80
N VAL A 1056 -9.86 5.74 2.27
CA VAL A 1056 -9.90 5.37 3.70
C VAL A 1056 -8.56 5.64 4.39
N PHE A 1057 -7.47 5.00 3.96
CA PHE A 1057 -6.19 5.01 4.71
C PHE A 1057 -5.29 6.23 4.44
N MET A 1058 -5.42 6.88 3.28
CA MET A 1058 -4.69 8.12 2.95
C MET A 1058 -5.60 9.35 3.09
N LYS A 1059 -6.73 9.21 3.80
CA LYS A 1059 -7.67 10.30 4.06
C LYS A 1059 -7.00 11.43 4.83
N THR A 1060 -7.32 12.67 4.45
CA THR A 1060 -6.88 13.89 5.15
C THR A 1060 -8.09 14.75 5.54
N ALA A 1061 -7.94 15.50 6.63
CA ALA A 1061 -8.87 16.54 7.07
C ALA A 1061 -8.20 17.93 6.96
N GLY A 1062 -8.98 19.00 6.99
CA GLY A 1062 -8.46 20.38 6.80
C GLY A 1062 -8.01 20.65 5.36
N SER A 1063 -7.32 21.78 5.13
CA SER A 1063 -6.74 22.10 3.82
C SER A 1063 -5.44 22.91 3.89
N LYS A 1064 -4.56 22.70 2.91
CA LYS A 1064 -3.26 23.36 2.79
C LYS A 1064 -2.45 23.26 4.09
N ALA A 1065 -2.06 24.38 4.69
CA ALA A 1065 -1.32 24.44 5.96
C ALA A 1065 -2.10 23.90 7.19
N THR A 1066 -3.40 23.60 7.06
CA THR A 1066 -4.23 22.99 8.12
C THR A 1066 -4.52 21.51 7.88
N SER A 1067 -3.84 20.87 6.92
CA SER A 1067 -4.08 19.46 6.61
C SER A 1067 -3.55 18.51 7.69
N GLU A 1068 -4.42 17.64 8.21
CA GLU A 1068 -4.10 16.54 9.14
C GLU A 1068 -4.44 15.18 8.51
N PHE A 1069 -3.83 14.10 9.01
CA PHE A 1069 -4.29 12.74 8.70
C PHE A 1069 -5.69 12.51 9.28
N GLY A 1070 -6.62 12.07 8.43
CA GLY A 1070 -8.02 11.84 8.79
C GLY A 1070 -8.22 10.60 9.66
N ASP A 1071 -7.43 9.55 9.41
CA ASP A 1071 -7.17 8.51 10.40
C ASP A 1071 -5.93 8.89 11.24
N LYS A 1072 -6.10 8.95 12.56
CA LYS A 1072 -5.03 9.28 13.51
C LYS A 1072 -4.19 8.05 13.89
N ALA A 1073 -4.62 6.83 13.54
CA ALA A 1073 -3.84 5.61 13.72
C ALA A 1073 -2.64 5.53 12.75
N VAL A 1074 -2.79 5.93 11.47
CA VAL A 1074 -1.69 5.98 10.48
C VAL A 1074 -0.39 6.61 11.02
N PRO A 1075 -0.37 7.87 11.52
CA PRO A 1075 0.86 8.48 12.03
C PRO A 1075 1.41 7.85 13.32
N LYS A 1076 0.64 6.97 13.99
CA LYS A 1076 1.12 6.18 15.15
C LYS A 1076 1.67 4.81 14.73
N ILE A 1077 1.08 4.14 13.76
CA ILE A 1077 1.49 2.79 13.35
C ILE A 1077 2.68 2.79 12.38
N VAL A 1078 2.82 3.81 11.53
CA VAL A 1078 3.90 3.85 10.53
C VAL A 1078 5.30 3.80 11.17
N PRO A 1079 5.64 4.58 12.23
CA PRO A 1079 6.91 4.42 12.95
C PRO A 1079 7.20 2.98 13.42
N THR A 1080 6.20 2.30 13.98
CA THR A 1080 6.31 0.92 14.47
C THR A 1080 6.49 -0.08 13.33
N ALA A 1081 5.72 0.06 12.25
CA ALA A 1081 5.85 -0.79 11.05
C ALA A 1081 7.21 -0.59 10.37
N VAL A 1082 7.74 0.63 10.36
CA VAL A 1082 9.07 0.97 9.86
C VAL A 1082 10.16 0.33 10.70
N ASP A 1083 10.13 0.43 12.03
CA ASP A 1083 11.16 -0.21 12.87
C ASP A 1083 11.08 -1.74 12.82
N MET A 1084 9.88 -2.32 12.76
CA MET A 1084 9.68 -3.75 12.49
C MET A 1084 10.37 -4.17 11.18
N LEU A 1085 10.17 -3.41 10.11
CA LEU A 1085 10.72 -3.70 8.79
C LEU A 1085 12.24 -3.56 8.77
N ARG A 1086 12.78 -2.48 9.35
CA ARG A 1086 14.23 -2.28 9.52
C ARG A 1086 14.83 -3.47 10.28
N ALA A 1087 14.28 -3.82 11.44
CA ALA A 1087 14.75 -4.95 12.24
C ALA A 1087 14.83 -6.26 11.43
N GLN A 1088 13.80 -6.53 10.63
CA GLN A 1088 13.74 -7.71 9.76
C GLN A 1088 14.77 -7.69 8.63
N MET A 1089 14.97 -6.53 8.00
CA MET A 1089 15.96 -6.34 6.94
C MET A 1089 17.39 -6.53 7.47
N TRP A 1090 17.71 -5.93 8.62
CA TRP A 1090 19.00 -6.09 9.29
C TRP A 1090 19.22 -7.53 9.78
N ALA A 1091 18.21 -8.19 10.36
CA ALA A 1091 18.35 -9.57 10.84
C ALA A 1091 18.51 -10.59 9.70
N ARG A 1092 17.93 -10.34 8.53
CA ARG A 1092 18.07 -11.21 7.35
C ARG A 1092 19.34 -10.92 6.55
N CYS A 1093 19.71 -9.65 6.41
CA CYS A 1093 20.78 -9.21 5.51
C CYS A 1093 21.76 -8.21 6.20
N PRO A 1094 22.40 -8.57 7.34
CA PRO A 1094 23.09 -7.63 8.23
C PRO A 1094 24.30 -6.89 7.62
N LYS A 1095 24.84 -7.37 6.50
CA LYS A 1095 25.99 -6.77 5.81
C LYS A 1095 25.61 -5.89 4.60
N SER A 1096 24.32 -5.69 4.33
CA SER A 1096 23.86 -4.92 3.15
C SER A 1096 23.88 -3.40 3.34
N PHE A 1097 23.69 -2.93 4.58
CA PHE A 1097 23.35 -1.52 4.88
C PHE A 1097 24.50 -0.74 5.56
N VAL A 1098 25.69 -1.33 5.64
CA VAL A 1098 26.90 -0.69 6.21
C VAL A 1098 27.95 -0.57 5.10
N PRO A 1099 28.67 0.55 4.99
CA PRO A 1099 29.80 0.66 4.06
C PRO A 1099 30.81 -0.46 4.30
N ARG A 1100 31.26 -1.12 3.23
CA ARG A 1100 32.39 -2.05 3.36
C ARG A 1100 33.65 -1.24 3.67
N THR A 1101 34.32 -1.56 4.77
CA THR A 1101 35.74 -1.23 4.94
C THR A 1101 36.53 -1.82 3.77
N THR A 1102 37.61 -1.17 3.35
CA THR A 1102 38.20 -1.28 2.01
C THR A 1102 38.96 -2.59 1.69
N ALA A 1103 38.69 -3.67 2.41
CA ALA A 1103 39.25 -5.00 2.18
C ALA A 1103 38.26 -5.93 1.44
N ALA A 1104 38.75 -6.56 0.36
CA ALA A 1104 38.11 -7.61 -0.45
C ALA A 1104 36.89 -7.21 -1.33
N PRO A 1105 37.08 -7.06 -2.66
CA PRO A 1105 36.00 -6.96 -3.64
C PRO A 1105 35.38 -8.33 -3.96
N GLY A 1106 34.81 -9.00 -2.94
CA GLY A 1106 33.94 -10.17 -3.16
C GLY A 1106 32.58 -9.72 -3.71
N PRO A 1107 31.88 -10.53 -4.54
CA PRO A 1107 30.57 -10.16 -5.11
C PRO A 1107 29.53 -9.80 -4.05
N ARG A 1108 28.44 -9.12 -4.46
CA ARG A 1108 27.23 -9.01 -3.62
C ARG A 1108 26.72 -10.44 -3.37
N THR A 1109 26.92 -10.96 -2.16
CA THR A 1109 26.11 -12.09 -1.67
C THR A 1109 24.69 -11.58 -1.51
N SER A 1110 23.89 -11.70 -2.57
CA SER A 1110 22.46 -11.45 -2.51
C SER A 1110 21.83 -12.29 -1.40
N CYS A 1111 20.71 -11.84 -0.85
CA CYS A 1111 20.10 -12.42 0.34
C CYS A 1111 19.36 -13.74 0.04
N ARG A 1112 20.07 -14.68 -0.61
CA ARG A 1112 19.66 -16.08 -0.80
C ARG A 1112 19.41 -16.70 0.58
N ARG A 1113 18.29 -17.42 0.71
CA ARG A 1113 17.99 -18.23 1.91
C ARG A 1113 19.21 -19.06 2.31
N ARG A 1114 19.83 -18.73 3.45
CA ARG A 1114 20.52 -19.75 4.24
C ARG A 1114 19.46 -20.76 4.65
N ARG A 1115 19.38 -21.91 3.96
CA ARG A 1115 18.83 -23.10 4.60
C ARG A 1115 19.68 -23.35 5.85
N PRO A 1116 19.08 -23.64 7.03
CA PRO A 1116 19.87 -24.02 8.18
C PRO A 1116 20.64 -25.29 7.84
N THR A 1117 21.97 -25.22 7.93
CA THR A 1117 22.84 -26.38 7.76
C THR A 1117 22.84 -27.18 9.05
N PRO A 1118 22.34 -28.44 9.07
CA PRO A 1118 22.57 -29.32 10.22
C PRO A 1118 24.07 -29.56 10.38
N SER A 1119 24.54 -29.61 11.62
CA SER A 1119 25.92 -30.02 11.94
C SER A 1119 26.11 -31.53 11.71
N PRO A 1120 27.34 -32.01 11.45
CA PRO A 1120 27.55 -33.28 10.77
C PRO A 1120 27.44 -34.52 11.65
N ALA A 1121 26.78 -35.55 11.12
CA ALA A 1121 26.88 -36.96 11.51
C ALA A 1121 27.08 -37.82 10.23
N PRO A 1122 27.60 -39.05 10.32
CA PRO A 1122 28.48 -39.60 9.27
C PRO A 1122 27.81 -40.21 8.02
N CYS A 1123 28.65 -40.46 7.02
CA CYS A 1123 28.30 -40.74 5.63
C CYS A 1123 27.57 -42.06 5.35
N SER A 1124 26.63 -42.02 4.40
CA SER A 1124 26.33 -43.11 3.46
C SER A 1124 26.27 -42.54 2.02
N ARG A 1125 26.17 -43.39 0.98
CA ARG A 1125 26.61 -43.07 -0.41
C ARG A 1125 25.49 -43.06 -1.48
N ARG A 1126 25.71 -42.22 -2.51
CA ARG A 1126 25.13 -42.24 -3.90
C ARG A 1126 23.64 -41.84 -4.06
N PRO A 1127 23.19 -41.50 -5.29
CA PRO A 1127 23.87 -40.78 -6.38
C PRO A 1127 23.02 -39.62 -6.96
N SER A 1128 23.61 -38.80 -7.85
CA SER A 1128 22.94 -37.69 -8.55
C SER A 1128 22.44 -38.05 -9.94
N ILE A 1129 21.25 -37.58 -10.33
CA ILE A 1129 20.75 -37.55 -11.72
C ILE A 1129 20.24 -36.14 -12.04
N SER A 1130 20.53 -35.66 -13.26
CA SER A 1130 20.13 -34.35 -13.78
C SER A 1130 19.22 -34.51 -15.00
N TRP A 1131 18.22 -33.65 -15.15
CA TRP A 1131 17.41 -33.56 -16.38
C TRP A 1131 17.23 -32.12 -16.86
N THR A 1132 17.56 -31.89 -18.11
CA THR A 1132 17.17 -30.72 -18.91
C THR A 1132 15.91 -31.05 -19.70
N ALA A 1133 14.99 -30.08 -19.84
CA ALA A 1133 13.76 -30.24 -20.61
C ALA A 1133 13.88 -29.61 -22.02
N SER A 1134 13.26 -30.26 -23.00
CA SER A 1134 13.18 -29.80 -24.40
C SER A 1134 11.72 -29.89 -24.89
N VAL A 1135 11.32 -28.95 -25.76
CA VAL A 1135 9.95 -28.81 -26.26
C VAL A 1135 9.74 -29.63 -27.55
N PRO A 1136 8.56 -30.27 -27.77
CA PRO A 1136 8.28 -31.04 -28.99
C PRO A 1136 7.42 -30.29 -30.03
N THR A 1137 7.67 -30.56 -31.31
CA THR A 1137 6.76 -30.35 -32.46
C THR A 1137 7.02 -31.41 -33.55
N PRO A 1138 6.07 -31.69 -34.48
CA PRO A 1138 5.92 -33.03 -35.06
C PRO A 1138 6.61 -33.31 -36.41
N THR A 1139 6.72 -34.61 -36.67
CA THR A 1139 7.09 -35.33 -37.91
C THR A 1139 5.92 -35.47 -38.90
N PRO A 1140 6.05 -36.14 -40.08
CA PRO A 1140 7.24 -36.65 -40.80
C PRO A 1140 7.32 -36.28 -42.32
N SER A 1141 8.47 -36.50 -42.96
CA SER A 1141 8.63 -37.45 -44.09
C SER A 1141 10.03 -37.40 -44.76
N ALA A 1142 10.31 -38.43 -45.59
CA ALA A 1142 11.47 -38.60 -46.47
C ALA A 1142 12.88 -38.86 -45.86
N ARG A 1143 13.63 -39.70 -46.59
CA ARG A 1143 14.95 -40.35 -46.36
C ARG A 1143 15.75 -40.20 -47.69
N PRO A 1144 17.03 -40.63 -47.85
CA PRO A 1144 18.11 -40.95 -46.89
C PRO A 1144 19.51 -40.41 -47.33
N SER A 1145 20.61 -40.95 -46.74
CA SER A 1145 22.05 -40.79 -47.07
C SER A 1145 22.67 -39.41 -46.73
N GLY A 1146 23.93 -39.26 -46.29
CA GLY A 1146 25.05 -40.12 -45.85
C GLY A 1146 26.16 -39.19 -45.29
N SER A 1147 27.30 -39.57 -44.69
CA SER A 1147 27.97 -40.85 -44.36
C SER A 1147 29.04 -40.60 -43.25
N CYS A 1148 30.05 -41.50 -43.09
CA CYS A 1148 31.34 -41.29 -42.39
C CYS A 1148 31.44 -41.21 -40.83
N SER A 1149 31.48 -42.41 -40.22
CA SER A 1149 32.64 -42.95 -39.45
C SER A 1149 33.49 -42.08 -38.50
N THR A 1150 33.30 -42.30 -37.19
CA THR A 1150 34.32 -42.77 -36.19
C THR A 1150 35.83 -42.51 -36.41
N CYS A 1151 36.54 -41.99 -35.39
CA CYS A 1151 37.50 -42.82 -34.61
C CYS A 1151 38.11 -42.20 -33.31
N TRP A 1152 38.83 -43.08 -32.61
CA TRP A 1152 39.42 -43.10 -31.27
C TRP A 1152 40.73 -42.26 -31.02
N THR A 1153 40.84 -41.64 -29.83
CA THR A 1153 42.05 -41.48 -28.94
C THR A 1153 43.38 -40.77 -29.39
N PRO A 1154 44.31 -40.38 -28.45
CA PRO A 1154 45.40 -39.37 -28.66
C PRO A 1154 46.85 -39.98 -28.53
N PRO A 1155 47.99 -39.28 -28.21
CA PRO A 1155 48.37 -37.84 -28.05
C PRO A 1155 49.79 -37.37 -28.60
N ARG A 1156 50.19 -36.10 -28.33
CA ARG A 1156 51.57 -35.50 -28.10
C ARG A 1156 52.48 -34.88 -29.22
N ARG A 1157 53.17 -33.77 -28.82
CA ARG A 1157 54.43 -33.10 -29.32
C ARG A 1157 54.35 -32.30 -30.64
N THR A 1158 55.18 -31.28 -30.96
CA THR A 1158 56.64 -30.99 -30.70
C THR A 1158 57.03 -29.51 -30.41
N THR A 1159 58.33 -29.27 -30.15
CA THR A 1159 59.13 -28.01 -29.94
C THR A 1159 59.92 -27.58 -31.22
N PRO A 1160 60.74 -26.47 -31.36
CA PRO A 1160 61.58 -25.72 -30.37
C PRO A 1160 61.70 -24.16 -30.53
N SER A 1161 62.39 -23.41 -29.65
CA SER A 1161 63.84 -23.04 -29.76
C SER A 1161 64.37 -22.15 -28.58
N ARG A 1162 65.59 -21.58 -28.67
CA ARG A 1162 66.42 -20.92 -27.61
C ARG A 1162 67.07 -19.60 -28.16
N PRO A 1163 67.83 -18.72 -27.46
CA PRO A 1163 68.73 -18.97 -26.29
C PRO A 1163 68.90 -17.82 -25.22
N CYS A 1164 69.95 -17.98 -24.38
CA CYS A 1164 70.70 -16.96 -23.58
C CYS A 1164 70.29 -16.63 -22.11
N SER A 1165 71.30 -16.23 -21.33
CA SER A 1165 71.37 -16.05 -19.85
C SER A 1165 72.62 -15.18 -19.51
N PRO A 1166 72.87 -14.65 -18.28
CA PRO A 1166 73.34 -15.48 -17.14
C PRO A 1166 73.21 -14.95 -15.66
N ARG A 1167 73.34 -15.90 -14.70
CA ARG A 1167 74.10 -15.86 -13.41
C ARG A 1167 73.82 -14.88 -12.23
N ARG A 1168 73.62 -15.52 -11.06
CA ARG A 1168 74.30 -15.35 -9.72
C ARG A 1168 74.11 -14.09 -8.84
N SER A 1169 73.46 -14.32 -7.70
CA SER A 1169 73.93 -14.10 -6.30
C SER A 1169 75.00 -13.05 -5.95
N THR A 1170 74.66 -12.12 -5.04
CA THR A 1170 75.34 -11.74 -3.75
C THR A 1170 74.42 -10.72 -3.03
N CYS A 1171 74.37 -10.53 -1.70
CA CYS A 1171 75.36 -9.99 -0.74
C CYS A 1171 75.98 -8.64 -1.14
N SER A 1172 76.27 -7.68 -0.23
CA SER A 1172 75.84 -7.47 1.17
C SER A 1172 76.41 -6.15 1.72
N ARG A 1173 75.84 -5.65 2.84
CA ARG A 1173 76.51 -4.83 3.88
C ARG A 1173 76.94 -3.38 3.57
N CYS A 1174 77.05 -2.62 4.68
CA CYS A 1174 77.88 -1.44 4.93
C CYS A 1174 77.47 -0.11 4.24
N SER A 1175 77.67 1.07 4.85
CA SER A 1175 77.99 1.40 6.27
C SER A 1175 77.99 2.92 6.50
N ARG A 1176 78.03 3.36 7.78
CA ARG A 1176 78.67 4.61 8.28
C ARG A 1176 78.00 5.97 7.90
N THR A 1177 78.03 7.06 8.68
CA THR A 1177 78.30 7.27 10.14
C THR A 1177 77.79 8.65 10.62
N THR A 1178 77.57 8.78 11.94
CA THR A 1178 77.69 10.01 12.80
C THR A 1178 77.19 11.40 12.33
N ARG A 1179 76.24 11.96 13.09
CA ARG A 1179 76.46 13.05 14.09
C ARG A 1179 75.17 13.20 14.91
N THR A 1180 75.07 13.02 16.23
CA THR A 1180 75.77 13.59 17.43
C THR A 1180 75.54 15.09 17.69
N SER A 1181 74.42 15.40 18.36
CA SER A 1181 74.42 16.13 19.65
C SER A 1181 73.13 15.74 20.42
N SER A 1182 73.01 15.51 21.74
CA SER A 1182 73.82 15.69 22.96
C SER A 1182 73.44 16.88 23.86
N ARG A 1183 72.49 16.66 24.78
CA ARG A 1183 72.42 17.16 26.18
C ARG A 1183 71.23 16.46 26.88
N SER A 1184 71.45 15.57 27.85
CA SER A 1184 71.66 15.84 29.30
C SER A 1184 70.43 16.49 29.97
N SER A 1185 69.52 15.74 30.62
CA SER A 1185 69.66 15.03 31.92
C SER A 1185 69.68 15.94 33.16
N ARG A 1186 68.57 15.94 33.93
CA ARG A 1186 68.45 16.03 35.42
C ARG A 1186 66.93 16.11 35.74
N SER A 1187 66.34 15.20 36.52
CA SER A 1187 66.34 15.07 37.99
C SER A 1187 65.53 16.18 38.70
N SER A 1188 64.79 15.96 39.79
CA SER A 1188 64.29 14.77 40.49
C SER A 1188 63.55 15.23 41.76
N ARG A 1189 62.73 14.37 42.41
CA ARG A 1189 62.20 14.57 43.79
C ARG A 1189 61.20 15.76 43.90
N ARG A 1190 60.33 15.89 44.92
CA ARG A 1190 59.94 15.01 46.06
C ARG A 1190 58.54 15.40 46.60
N ARG A 1191 57.65 14.40 46.75
CA ARG A 1191 56.68 14.16 47.87
C ARG A 1191 55.63 15.23 48.30
N PRO A 1192 54.58 14.83 49.07
CA PRO A 1192 53.38 15.64 49.34
C PRO A 1192 53.40 16.35 50.72
N PRO A 1193 52.28 16.98 51.17
CA PRO A 1193 51.38 16.25 52.07
C PRO A 1193 49.86 16.52 51.90
N LEU A 1194 49.04 15.69 52.56
CA LEU A 1194 47.66 15.97 53.02
C LEU A 1194 47.74 16.64 54.43
N PRO A 1195 46.79 17.50 54.87
CA PRO A 1195 45.58 16.95 55.53
C PRO A 1195 44.29 17.84 55.61
N SER A 1196 43.16 17.16 55.87
CA SER A 1196 42.00 17.47 56.75
C SER A 1196 41.44 18.89 57.04
N ALA A 1197 40.09 18.91 57.18
CA ALA A 1197 39.27 19.50 58.27
C ALA A 1197 38.45 20.82 58.05
N THR A 1198 37.13 20.63 57.93
CA THR A 1198 35.99 21.17 58.76
C THR A 1198 36.16 22.42 59.65
N PRO A 1199 35.10 23.26 59.83
CA PRO A 1199 33.79 22.89 60.42
C PRO A 1199 32.54 23.32 59.61
N ARG A 1200 31.42 22.59 59.61
CA ARG A 1200 30.35 22.51 60.63
C ARG A 1200 29.78 23.87 61.10
N GLY A 1201 28.51 24.12 60.79
CA GLY A 1201 27.64 25.11 61.46
C GLY A 1201 26.19 24.65 61.35
N ALA A 1202 25.41 24.71 62.45
CA ALA A 1202 24.02 24.24 62.49
C ALA A 1202 23.19 24.99 63.54
N SER A 1203 22.19 25.74 63.08
CA SER A 1203 21.19 26.46 63.89
C SER A 1203 20.05 26.89 62.94
N SER A 1204 18.76 26.51 63.05
CA SER A 1204 17.81 26.46 64.18
C SER A 1204 16.97 27.75 64.37
N ARG A 1205 15.77 27.75 63.76
CA ARG A 1205 14.47 28.29 64.23
C ARG A 1205 14.32 29.74 64.78
N ARG A 1206 13.05 30.22 64.69
CA ARG A 1206 12.40 31.36 65.39
C ARG A 1206 12.64 32.75 64.75
N ALA A 1207 11.67 33.69 64.77
CA ALA A 1207 10.23 33.62 65.14
C ALA A 1207 9.45 34.85 64.59
N TRP A 1208 8.22 35.07 65.12
CA TRP A 1208 7.29 36.20 64.96
C TRP A 1208 6.41 36.19 63.69
N SER A 1209 5.10 36.50 63.73
CA SER A 1209 4.09 36.47 64.83
C SER A 1209 2.66 36.59 64.27
N THR A 1210 1.66 36.02 64.96
CA THR A 1210 0.19 36.17 64.74
C THR A 1210 -0.40 37.11 65.83
N PRO A 1211 -1.73 37.25 66.14
CA PRO A 1211 -3.00 36.72 65.57
C PRO A 1211 -4.19 37.77 65.52
N THR A 1212 -5.45 37.29 65.51
CA THR A 1212 -6.78 37.91 65.86
C THR A 1212 -7.66 38.53 64.75
N TYR A 1213 -9.01 38.61 64.85
CA TYR A 1213 -10.08 37.71 65.39
C TYR A 1213 -11.51 38.20 64.95
N ARG A 1214 -12.59 37.42 65.21
CA ARG A 1214 -14.04 37.67 64.93
C ARG A 1214 -14.47 37.64 63.44
N SER A 1215 -15.69 37.28 63.00
CA SER A 1215 -16.87 36.49 63.49
C SER A 1215 -17.94 36.52 62.37
N SER A 1216 -18.97 35.67 62.16
CA SER A 1216 -19.55 34.41 62.71
C SER A 1216 -20.70 34.01 61.73
N GLY A 1217 -21.38 32.85 61.72
CA GLY A 1217 -21.41 31.63 62.56
C GLY A 1217 -22.86 31.08 62.69
N ARG A 1218 -23.06 29.74 62.86
CA ARG A 1218 -24.34 28.96 62.81
C ARG A 1218 -24.86 28.67 61.38
N SER A 1219 -25.56 27.58 61.04
CA SER A 1219 -25.85 26.25 61.67
C SER A 1219 -26.38 25.31 60.53
N ALA A 1220 -25.92 24.06 60.31
CA ALA A 1220 -26.23 22.77 60.98
C ALA A 1220 -27.24 21.86 60.22
N ALA A 1221 -27.04 20.53 60.35
CA ALA A 1221 -27.97 19.40 60.10
C ALA A 1221 -28.35 18.92 58.67
N ALA A 1222 -28.46 17.59 58.55
CA ALA A 1222 -29.30 16.80 57.63
C ALA A 1222 -30.37 16.06 58.49
N PRO A 1223 -31.38 15.26 58.01
CA PRO A 1223 -31.20 14.08 57.13
C PRO A 1223 -32.45 13.61 56.30
N THR A 1224 -32.42 12.33 55.85
CA THR A 1224 -33.54 11.36 55.63
C THR A 1224 -34.64 11.52 54.54
N THR A 1225 -34.71 10.50 53.66
CA THR A 1225 -35.92 9.79 53.12
C THR A 1225 -37.01 10.53 52.31
N ALA A 1226 -37.91 9.89 51.52
CA ALA A 1226 -37.92 8.66 50.68
C ALA A 1226 -39.30 8.56 49.95
N TRP A 1227 -39.46 7.63 48.97
CA TRP A 1227 -40.71 7.34 48.21
C TRP A 1227 -41.17 8.49 47.27
N ALA A 1228 -41.98 8.33 46.21
CA ALA A 1228 -42.82 7.21 45.75
C ALA A 1228 -42.81 7.04 44.20
N THR A 1229 -43.60 6.09 43.66
CA THR A 1229 -43.67 5.69 42.24
C THR A 1229 -45.02 6.03 41.56
N ARG A 1230 -45.14 5.71 40.24
CA ARG A 1230 -46.34 5.66 39.35
C ARG A 1230 -46.59 6.89 38.43
N SER A 1231 -47.25 6.78 37.27
CA SER A 1231 -47.42 5.65 36.29
C SER A 1231 -48.21 6.09 35.03
N ALA A 1232 -47.94 5.48 33.87
CA ALA A 1232 -48.77 5.49 32.63
C ALA A 1232 -48.98 6.87 31.92
N GLY A 1233 -49.31 6.97 30.63
CA GLY A 1233 -49.42 5.99 29.53
C GLY A 1233 -50.27 6.54 28.37
N ALA A 1234 -50.14 5.96 27.15
CA ALA A 1234 -50.97 6.23 25.93
C ALA A 1234 -50.86 7.67 25.31
N SER A 1235 -51.14 7.93 24.01
CA SER A 1235 -51.26 7.09 22.78
C SER A 1235 -51.31 7.97 21.49
N SER A 1236 -51.53 7.34 20.34
CA SER A 1236 -52.10 7.89 19.07
C SER A 1236 -51.34 8.94 18.21
N THR A 1237 -50.64 8.41 17.20
CA THR A 1237 -50.65 8.83 15.78
C THR A 1237 -52.04 8.60 15.12
N PRO A 1238 -52.30 8.79 13.78
CA PRO A 1238 -51.55 9.49 12.70
C PRO A 1238 -52.43 10.39 11.77
N THR A 1239 -51.82 11.07 10.78
CA THR A 1239 -52.45 11.30 9.45
C THR A 1239 -51.39 11.47 8.33
N ARG A 1240 -51.84 11.50 7.07
CA ARG A 1240 -51.48 10.54 6.01
C ARG A 1240 -51.57 11.17 4.60
N PHE A 1241 -51.05 10.49 3.57
CA PHE A 1241 -51.04 10.85 2.12
C PHE A 1241 -49.99 11.92 1.69
N SER A 1242 -49.48 11.94 0.45
CA SER A 1242 -49.76 11.11 -0.75
C SER A 1242 -48.47 10.63 -1.50
N ARG A 1243 -48.62 10.06 -2.70
CA ARG A 1243 -47.55 9.55 -3.60
C ARG A 1243 -47.63 10.25 -4.98
N SER A 1244 -46.63 10.00 -5.83
CA SER A 1244 -46.54 10.28 -7.30
C SER A 1244 -46.11 11.70 -7.71
N SER A 1245 -45.39 11.94 -8.82
CA SER A 1245 -44.60 11.02 -9.68
C SER A 1245 -43.72 11.76 -10.71
N TRP A 1246 -42.56 11.17 -11.04
CA TRP A 1246 -41.87 11.23 -12.36
C TRP A 1246 -41.56 12.61 -13.00
N ARG A 1247 -40.26 12.92 -13.14
CA ARG A 1247 -39.56 13.00 -14.46
C ARG A 1247 -38.04 13.20 -14.29
N ARG A 1248 -37.32 12.79 -15.35
CA ARG A 1248 -35.87 12.85 -15.60
C ARG A 1248 -35.16 14.06 -14.94
N TRP A 1249 -34.06 13.82 -14.24
CA TRP A 1249 -32.72 13.67 -14.85
C TRP A 1249 -31.94 12.58 -14.11
#